data_AF-A0A7C3GU97-F1
#
_entry.id   AF-A0A7C3GU97-F1
#
_cell.length_a   1.000
_cell.length_b   1.000
_cell.length_c   1.000
_cell.angle_alpha   90.00
_cell.angle_beta   90.00
_cell.angle_gamma   90.00
#
_symmetry.space_group_name_H-M   'P 1'
#
loop_
_entity.id
_entity.type
_entity.pdbx_description
1 polymer ?
#
loop_
_entity_poly.entity_id
_entity_poly.type
_entity_poly.pdbx_seq_one_letter_code
_entity_poly.pdbx_strand_id
1 'polypeptide(L)'
;MNMVQPIPDSVNGLWAQLDHLRDELPAHDVPVTLAALLYLRWTDFQEAEQEAIAAFDEADYEPVLPAALHWRSWYDLSLHDLPELFANRLAPALERLNNSRHNSLATHLHRIASAVKDLGRLSPHALEALIHWLAEQPFETPSDRRALLGVFDALLDRVLDKSFSEFRTPAAIVNLLAELAAPAPGDRVYDPCFGTAGLLTAACDHVLRKGKDRFTRNGGPGLMVSGVERNPNAFVIGLTRLALAGVDDPQLELGNSLERTPPNNPQQDGFDIVLANPPWGMRVQPAGLDHFPVRTTDTTGLFIQHALTQLRPEGLAVLVVPEGFLFRGGPERKLRRMLVEQHTVEAVVSLPAGAFLPHTGIKASVLLLRRGGLTKHIRMVDAEFYFEKGKGRKPATIQPEQIQKLAKEVRTSTPSKNCWNVDIESLVKVGWDFTPKRRDRSGLLGILDSLRSEVDVLALKECCKILSGRTFPRDQLLDEPPPRPTAQEQARLFPETNTVRQRTFFDAPSIPYVRIKDVQRGQASRGSSWLSPDAAASVDARWKLNAGDVLLSKSGTIGKAGVVRNGAVGAVAASGLFVLRPDQNRLDPHFLLAYFDSSECRAWLDDKARGATIRHLSKRILNEMPVPLPPLQIQQRVATQHREHGVDVLAFLAQLLTQGEDDPIAQWIDKAAMGLPLDVDAVDDPLDLDPLDRLASNVHEIRNRVAHDSRGDSALAAWILAFNEAVSGLRGVRAIPQGPGLLSVLQESIRALKATMPLIKGHLPNEAKARSLTRLVSTWLDRACSALLGKVKVVVSTNAATLPVGEMVEISLSVHNQGPLPLRNLNISTSPDWGQGETDYLAEDAKMAVELVGTGPKKAGTFTLSVEWSANTLDGQPIDGVREIAFNVVDTISDTGVIDLDIGGSPYVCGDPVRPERNDVFFGREELLEQIRRQVVQSGNVVLLEGNRRSGKSSILWHLEGTNAVPGWLGVYCSLQGAEGSKDGVGVPTVEVFREMAKSIAKSMQTLDDKTPLPDGTVLPPGKKLGIAKACRNGIGETSSFSDFRDYVEVALESLAKHDLGLLLMLDEFDKLQEGIDSGVTSPQVPENIRFLVQTYTRFCAILTGSRRLKRL
;
A
#
# COMPACT_ATOMS: atom_id res chain seq x y z
N MET A 1 27.93 -7.11 18.20
CA MET A 1 29.19 -7.47 17.52
C MET A 1 29.64 -8.80 18.12
N ASN A 2 29.50 -9.87 17.34
CA ASN A 2 30.24 -11.14 17.44
C ASN A 2 29.79 -11.96 16.23
N MET A 3 30.70 -12.09 15.26
CA MET A 3 30.49 -12.82 14.02
C MET A 3 30.41 -14.31 14.35
N VAL A 4 29.25 -14.92 14.13
CA VAL A 4 29.16 -16.37 13.90
C VAL A 4 29.94 -16.63 12.62
N GLN A 5 31.06 -17.35 12.72
CA GLN A 5 31.80 -17.85 11.57
C GLN A 5 30.82 -18.60 10.64
N PRO A 6 30.88 -18.40 9.32
CA PRO A 6 29.91 -19.00 8.42
C PRO A 6 30.09 -20.53 8.42
N ILE A 7 28.96 -21.22 8.54
CA ILE A 7 28.74 -22.69 8.48
C ILE A 7 29.07 -23.41 7.12
N PRO A 8 29.33 -22.78 5.94
CA PRO A 8 29.34 -23.47 4.65
C PRO A 8 30.29 -24.66 4.48
N ASP A 9 31.50 -24.62 5.05
CA ASP A 9 32.56 -25.57 4.64
C ASP A 9 32.33 -26.99 5.21
N SER A 10 31.84 -27.12 6.44
CA SER A 10 31.56 -28.43 7.05
C SER A 10 30.30 -29.09 6.51
N VAL A 11 29.26 -28.31 6.20
CA VAL A 11 28.03 -28.82 5.56
C VAL A 11 28.33 -29.33 4.16
N ASN A 12 29.07 -28.56 3.36
CA ASN A 12 29.44 -28.97 2.00
C ASN A 12 30.39 -30.17 2.02
N GLY A 13 31.33 -30.23 2.99
CA GLY A 13 32.21 -31.37 3.20
C GLY A 13 31.44 -32.65 3.53
N LEU A 14 30.49 -32.60 4.48
CA LEU A 14 29.62 -33.72 4.81
C LEU A 14 28.81 -34.18 3.59
N TRP A 15 28.28 -33.23 2.80
CA TRP A 15 27.50 -33.59 1.61
C TRP A 15 28.33 -34.26 0.54
N ALA A 16 29.53 -33.74 0.25
CA ALA A 16 30.42 -34.38 -0.70
C ALA A 16 30.70 -35.83 -0.29
N GLN A 17 30.93 -36.06 1.00
CA GLN A 17 31.16 -37.39 1.54
C GLN A 17 29.91 -38.29 1.44
N LEU A 18 28.72 -37.78 1.78
CA LEU A 18 27.46 -38.53 1.64
C LEU A 18 27.11 -38.84 0.17
N ASP A 19 27.44 -37.95 -0.76
CA ASP A 19 27.25 -38.18 -2.20
C ASP A 19 28.16 -39.32 -2.70
N HIS A 20 29.38 -39.43 -2.17
CA HIS A 20 30.28 -40.55 -2.46
C HIS A 20 29.83 -41.88 -1.84
N LEU A 21 29.11 -41.84 -0.72
CA LEU A 21 28.64 -43.02 0.02
C LEU A 21 27.21 -43.43 -0.34
N ARG A 22 26.58 -42.80 -1.33
CA ARG A 22 25.14 -42.94 -1.59
C ARG A 22 24.67 -44.37 -1.89
N ASP A 23 25.53 -45.18 -2.50
CA ASP A 23 25.24 -46.58 -2.82
C ASP A 23 25.44 -47.53 -1.62
N GLU A 24 26.17 -47.07 -0.60
CA GLU A 24 26.53 -47.85 0.60
C GLU A 24 25.71 -47.45 1.84
N LEU A 25 25.24 -46.20 1.89
CA LEU A 25 24.40 -45.65 2.94
C LEU A 25 23.15 -45.01 2.33
N PRO A 26 22.00 -45.70 2.35
CA PRO A 26 20.76 -45.17 1.84
C PRO A 26 20.39 -43.83 2.52
N ALA A 27 19.90 -42.88 1.73
CA ALA A 27 19.60 -41.52 2.23
C ALA A 27 18.65 -41.48 3.45
N HIS A 28 17.78 -42.48 3.60
CA HIS A 28 16.86 -42.59 4.74
C HIS A 28 17.52 -43.05 6.04
N ASP A 29 18.66 -43.75 5.99
CA ASP A 29 19.37 -44.23 7.16
C ASP A 29 20.38 -43.20 7.71
N VAL A 30 20.78 -42.23 6.86
CA VAL A 30 21.76 -41.19 7.21
C VAL A 30 21.41 -40.45 8.50
N PRO A 31 20.17 -39.93 8.72
CA PRO A 31 19.86 -39.14 9.90
C PRO A 31 20.04 -39.89 11.22
N VAL A 32 19.59 -41.15 11.28
CA VAL A 32 19.65 -41.98 12.50
C VAL A 32 21.08 -42.44 12.75
N THR A 33 21.80 -42.82 11.70
CA THR A 33 23.22 -43.20 11.75
C THR A 33 24.06 -42.08 12.35
N LEU A 34 23.95 -40.87 11.78
CA LEU A 34 24.70 -39.72 12.26
C LEU A 34 24.26 -39.31 13.68
N ALA A 35 22.96 -39.39 14.00
CA ALA A 35 22.45 -39.10 15.33
C ALA A 35 23.05 -40.04 16.40
N ALA A 36 23.15 -41.33 16.12
CA ALA A 36 23.73 -42.32 17.02
C ALA A 36 25.22 -42.07 17.25
N LEU A 37 26.00 -41.84 16.18
CA LEU A 37 27.43 -41.53 16.28
C LEU A 37 27.69 -40.23 17.07
N LEU A 38 26.94 -39.17 16.76
CA LEU A 38 27.01 -37.89 17.50
C LEU A 38 26.69 -38.07 18.98
N TYR A 39 25.69 -38.88 19.32
CA TYR A 39 25.33 -39.11 20.71
C TYR A 39 26.37 -39.96 21.47
N LEU A 40 27.02 -40.92 20.80
CA LEU A 40 28.14 -41.66 21.37
C LEU A 40 29.34 -40.74 21.65
N ARG A 41 29.62 -39.78 20.75
CA ARG A 41 30.64 -38.75 20.99
C ARG A 41 30.24 -37.80 22.12
N TRP A 42 28.98 -37.39 22.18
CA TRP A 42 28.44 -36.59 23.30
C TRP A 42 28.59 -37.31 24.64
N THR A 43 28.32 -38.61 24.67
CA THR A 43 28.47 -39.45 25.86
C THR A 43 29.92 -39.46 26.33
N ASP A 44 30.87 -39.63 25.42
CA ASP A 44 32.30 -39.62 25.75
C ASP A 44 32.77 -38.26 26.30
N PHE A 45 32.26 -37.16 25.74
CA PHE A 45 32.49 -35.81 26.28
C PHE A 45 31.94 -35.67 27.71
N GLN A 46 30.72 -36.15 27.98
CA GLN A 46 30.13 -36.11 29.32
C GLN A 46 30.90 -36.98 30.32
N GLU A 47 31.34 -38.17 29.91
CA GLU A 47 32.19 -39.04 30.73
C GLU A 47 33.53 -38.36 31.05
N ALA A 48 34.19 -37.76 30.06
CA ALA A 48 35.45 -37.03 30.26
C ALA A 48 35.29 -35.83 31.21
N GLU A 49 34.17 -35.11 31.12
CA GLU A 49 33.85 -34.00 32.01
C GLU A 49 33.67 -34.50 33.45
N GLN A 50 32.93 -35.59 33.67
CA GLN A 50 32.76 -36.19 35.00
C GLN A 50 34.06 -36.76 35.55
N GLU A 51 34.87 -37.43 34.72
CA GLU A 51 36.21 -37.91 35.08
C GLU A 51 37.10 -36.75 35.54
N ALA A 52 37.07 -35.63 34.83
CA ALA A 52 37.85 -34.44 35.18
C ALA A 52 37.35 -33.77 36.47
N ILE A 53 36.03 -33.68 36.67
CA ILE A 53 35.43 -33.16 37.90
C ILE A 53 35.81 -34.04 39.09
N ALA A 54 35.67 -35.36 38.97
CA ALA A 54 36.01 -36.30 40.03
C ALA A 54 37.51 -36.28 40.35
N ALA A 55 38.38 -36.18 39.33
CA ALA A 55 39.81 -36.01 39.53
C ALA A 55 40.15 -34.68 40.23
N PHE A 56 39.42 -33.61 39.94
CA PHE A 56 39.57 -32.31 40.61
C PHE A 56 39.08 -32.34 42.07
N ASP A 57 37.98 -33.05 42.32
CA ASP A 57 37.35 -33.19 43.65
C ASP A 57 37.97 -34.34 44.49
N GLU A 58 39.01 -35.02 44.00
CA GLU A 58 39.62 -36.21 44.60
C GLU A 58 38.58 -37.32 44.95
N ALA A 59 37.55 -37.46 44.11
CA ALA A 59 36.48 -38.43 44.26
C ALA A 59 36.64 -39.61 43.29
N ASP A 60 36.16 -40.78 43.69
CA ASP A 60 36.04 -41.93 42.79
C ASP A 60 34.85 -41.70 41.84
N TYR A 61 35.07 -41.89 40.54
CA TYR A 61 34.03 -41.88 39.51
C TYR A 61 34.02 -43.21 38.77
N GLU A 62 32.83 -43.81 38.64
CA GLU A 62 32.61 -45.05 37.89
C GLU A 62 31.91 -44.70 36.56
N PRO A 63 32.62 -44.81 35.41
CA PRO A 63 32.04 -44.52 34.11
C PRO A 63 30.85 -45.41 33.78
N VAL A 64 29.85 -44.88 33.06
CA VAL A 64 28.67 -45.66 32.62
C VAL A 64 29.07 -46.77 31.66
N LEU A 65 30.07 -46.51 30.82
CA LEU A 65 30.65 -47.49 29.91
C LEU A 65 32.10 -47.79 30.29
N PRO A 66 32.56 -49.05 30.15
CA PRO A 66 33.98 -49.37 30.24
C PRO A 66 34.81 -48.53 29.27
N ALA A 67 36.01 -48.10 29.68
CA ALA A 67 36.90 -47.23 28.88
C ALA A 67 37.15 -47.76 27.45
N ALA A 68 37.22 -49.08 27.26
CA ALA A 68 37.38 -49.70 25.94
C ALA A 68 36.19 -49.51 24.98
N LEU A 69 35.05 -48.99 25.46
CA LEU A 69 33.84 -48.71 24.68
C LEU A 69 33.59 -47.19 24.52
N HIS A 70 34.44 -46.34 25.10
CA HIS A 70 34.38 -44.88 24.91
C HIS A 70 34.75 -44.49 23.49
N TRP A 71 34.11 -43.43 22.94
CA TRP A 71 34.39 -42.93 21.59
C TRP A 71 35.89 -42.72 21.36
N ARG A 72 36.59 -42.05 22.28
CA ARG A 72 38.05 -41.81 22.24
C ARG A 72 38.92 -43.07 22.09
N SER A 73 38.37 -44.25 22.40
CA SER A 73 39.08 -45.54 22.35
C SER A 73 38.89 -46.29 21.03
N TRP A 74 37.91 -45.92 20.20
CA TRP A 74 37.59 -46.67 18.99
C TRP A 74 37.38 -45.85 17.71
N TYR A 75 37.36 -44.53 17.76
CA TYR A 75 37.14 -43.69 16.57
C TYR A 75 38.23 -43.86 15.48
N ASP A 76 39.39 -44.41 15.83
CA ASP A 76 40.53 -44.66 14.94
C ASP A 76 40.82 -46.18 14.76
N LEU A 77 39.83 -47.04 15.04
CA LEU A 77 39.96 -48.48 14.77
C LEU A 77 39.90 -48.80 13.28
N SER A 78 40.51 -49.93 12.91
CA SER A 78 40.49 -50.39 11.53
C SER A 78 39.07 -50.70 11.03
N LEU A 79 38.85 -50.48 9.73
CA LEU A 79 37.61 -50.82 9.01
C LEU A 79 37.04 -52.21 9.34
N HIS A 80 37.91 -53.19 9.56
CA HIS A 80 37.49 -54.58 9.80
C HIS A 80 36.89 -54.80 11.19
N ASP A 81 37.25 -53.98 12.17
CA ASP A 81 36.88 -54.18 13.58
C ASP A 81 35.60 -53.42 13.97
N LEU A 82 35.25 -52.36 13.24
CA LEU A 82 34.11 -51.48 13.56
C LEU A 82 32.76 -52.21 13.56
N PRO A 83 32.38 -53.02 12.54
CA PRO A 83 31.09 -53.70 12.55
C PRO A 83 30.93 -54.68 13.73
N GLU A 84 32.00 -55.41 14.05
CA GLU A 84 32.02 -56.34 15.19
C GLU A 84 31.90 -55.58 16.53
N LEU A 85 32.61 -54.46 16.67
CA LEU A 85 32.49 -53.58 17.84
C LEU A 85 31.04 -53.15 18.07
N PHE A 86 30.38 -52.58 17.06
CA PHE A 86 29.01 -52.07 17.20
C PHE A 86 28.00 -53.19 17.48
N ALA A 87 28.05 -54.27 16.71
CA ALA A 87 27.05 -55.35 16.80
C ALA A 87 27.22 -56.25 18.03
N ASN A 88 28.46 -56.59 18.41
CA ASN A 88 28.74 -57.65 19.38
C ASN A 88 29.31 -57.14 20.71
N ARG A 89 29.80 -55.90 20.79
CA ARG A 89 30.38 -55.34 22.03
C ARG A 89 29.59 -54.15 22.54
N LEU A 90 29.47 -53.09 21.75
CA LEU A 90 28.88 -51.82 22.16
C LEU A 90 27.36 -51.96 22.35
N ALA A 91 26.60 -52.38 21.33
CA ALA A 91 25.15 -52.50 21.47
C ALA A 91 24.73 -53.45 22.61
N PRO A 92 25.33 -54.66 22.79
CA PRO A 92 25.03 -55.50 23.95
C PRO A 92 25.41 -54.88 25.30
N ALA A 93 26.45 -54.03 25.37
CA ALA A 93 26.76 -53.28 26.58
C ALA A 93 25.67 -52.25 26.90
N LEU A 94 25.18 -51.52 25.89
CA LEU A 94 24.07 -50.57 26.03
C LEU A 94 22.76 -51.27 26.44
N GLU A 95 22.45 -52.42 25.85
CA GLU A 95 21.27 -53.23 26.21
C GLU A 95 21.28 -53.68 27.68
N ARG A 96 22.47 -53.91 28.26
CA ARG A 96 22.64 -54.32 29.68
C ARG A 96 22.58 -53.16 30.67
N LEU A 97 22.67 -51.91 30.22
CA LEU A 97 22.52 -50.77 31.12
C LEU A 97 21.12 -50.78 31.73
N ASN A 98 21.06 -50.62 33.05
CA ASN A 98 19.80 -50.56 33.76
C ASN A 98 19.06 -49.25 33.40
N ASN A 99 17.75 -49.35 33.16
CA ASN A 99 16.84 -48.19 33.16
C ASN A 99 16.66 -47.66 34.60
N SER A 100 17.76 -47.16 35.18
CA SER A 100 17.81 -46.62 36.53
C SER A 100 17.35 -45.15 36.52
N ARG A 101 16.46 -44.79 37.45
CA ARG A 101 16.01 -43.40 37.65
C ARG A 101 17.11 -42.46 38.15
N HIS A 102 18.26 -42.99 38.53
CA HIS A 102 19.36 -42.24 39.13
C HIS A 102 20.49 -41.93 38.15
N ASN A 103 20.43 -42.46 36.92
CA ASN A 103 21.41 -42.17 35.88
C ASN A 103 20.70 -42.04 34.52
N SER A 104 20.46 -40.80 34.09
CA SER A 104 19.78 -40.48 32.84
C SER A 104 20.62 -40.81 31.61
N LEU A 105 21.94 -40.62 31.67
CA LEU A 105 22.86 -40.99 30.60
C LEU A 105 22.78 -42.50 30.30
N ALA A 106 22.81 -43.34 31.34
CA ALA A 106 22.64 -44.79 31.20
C ALA A 106 21.28 -45.16 30.57
N THR A 107 20.22 -44.45 30.96
CA THR A 107 18.88 -44.65 30.39
C THR A 107 18.85 -44.26 28.91
N HIS A 108 19.42 -43.11 28.53
CA HIS A 108 19.51 -42.68 27.14
C HIS A 108 20.32 -43.65 26.28
N LEU A 109 21.48 -44.09 26.78
CA LEU A 109 22.35 -45.07 26.15
C LEU A 109 21.62 -46.40 25.90
N HIS A 110 20.87 -46.89 26.90
CA HIS A 110 20.03 -48.06 26.74
C HIS A 110 18.98 -47.89 25.63
N ARG A 111 18.35 -46.70 25.52
CA ARG A 111 17.31 -46.43 24.52
C ARG A 111 17.83 -46.32 23.09
N ILE A 112 19.10 -45.94 22.89
CA ILE A 112 19.70 -45.89 21.55
C ILE A 112 20.36 -47.21 21.13
N ALA A 113 20.39 -48.24 21.99
CA ALA A 113 21.10 -49.49 21.74
C ALA A 113 20.75 -50.16 20.40
N SER A 114 19.47 -50.11 19.99
CA SER A 114 19.04 -50.63 18.68
C SER A 114 19.64 -49.85 17.52
N ALA A 115 19.67 -48.51 17.59
CA ALA A 115 20.26 -47.68 16.54
C ALA A 115 21.77 -47.92 16.45
N VAL A 116 22.45 -48.10 17.60
CA VAL A 116 23.88 -48.44 17.66
C VAL A 116 24.14 -49.82 17.06
N LYS A 117 23.26 -50.80 17.28
CA LYS A 117 23.36 -52.12 16.67
C LYS A 117 23.25 -52.07 15.15
N ASP A 118 22.38 -51.21 14.64
CA ASP A 118 22.16 -51.05 13.20
C ASP A 118 23.39 -50.43 12.49
N LEU A 119 24.24 -49.67 13.20
CA LEU A 119 25.54 -49.20 12.67
C LEU A 119 26.44 -50.36 12.22
N GLY A 120 26.39 -51.50 12.92
CA GLY A 120 27.17 -52.69 12.56
C GLY A 120 26.69 -53.39 11.28
N ARG A 121 25.56 -52.98 10.70
CA ARG A 121 25.04 -53.50 9.42
C ARG A 121 25.43 -52.65 8.22
N LEU A 122 25.97 -51.46 8.45
CA LEU A 122 26.41 -50.55 7.39
C LEU A 122 27.70 -51.06 6.74
N SER A 123 28.03 -50.53 5.57
CA SER A 123 29.34 -50.83 4.98
C SER A 123 30.46 -50.30 5.91
N PRO A 124 31.54 -51.07 6.10
CA PRO A 124 32.69 -50.59 6.88
C PRO A 124 33.20 -49.25 6.39
N HIS A 125 33.26 -49.07 5.07
CA HIS A 125 33.77 -47.86 4.43
C HIS A 125 32.91 -46.63 4.75
N ALA A 126 31.57 -46.75 4.64
CA ALA A 126 30.68 -45.64 4.99
C ALA A 126 30.76 -45.29 6.47
N LEU A 127 30.90 -46.29 7.34
CA LEU A 127 31.00 -46.11 8.77
C LEU A 127 32.31 -45.40 9.18
N GLU A 128 33.46 -45.87 8.68
CA GLU A 128 34.77 -45.23 8.87
C GLU A 128 34.76 -43.77 8.39
N ALA A 129 34.25 -43.55 7.17
CA ALA A 129 34.17 -42.21 6.58
C ALA A 129 33.40 -41.23 7.49
N LEU A 130 32.22 -41.63 7.97
CA LEU A 130 31.41 -40.81 8.88
C LEU A 130 32.08 -40.60 10.25
N ILE A 131 32.75 -41.62 10.80
CA ILE A 131 33.45 -41.53 12.07
C ILE A 131 34.63 -40.56 11.98
N HIS A 132 35.49 -40.68 10.96
CA HIS A 132 36.62 -39.77 10.76
C HIS A 132 36.16 -38.34 10.53
N TRP A 133 35.16 -38.15 9.65
CA TRP A 133 34.61 -36.82 9.43
C TRP A 133 34.11 -36.21 10.73
N LEU A 134 33.37 -37.00 11.54
CA LEU A 134 32.88 -36.53 12.82
C LEU A 134 34.04 -36.21 13.75
N ALA A 135 35.07 -37.05 13.85
CA ALA A 135 36.23 -36.84 14.71
C ALA A 135 36.98 -35.52 14.39
N GLU A 136 37.00 -35.09 13.12
CA GLU A 136 37.61 -33.82 12.69
C GLU A 136 36.79 -32.59 13.06
N GLN A 137 35.50 -32.73 13.42
CA GLN A 137 34.67 -31.57 13.74
C GLN A 137 34.94 -31.05 15.16
N PRO A 138 34.94 -29.71 15.37
CA PRO A 138 34.94 -29.12 16.71
C PRO A 138 33.72 -29.57 17.54
N PHE A 139 33.92 -29.83 18.84
CA PHE A 139 32.85 -30.36 19.71
C PHE A 139 32.88 -29.86 21.17
N GLU A 140 34.02 -29.39 21.65
CA GLU A 140 34.25 -29.16 23.08
C GLU A 140 33.44 -27.98 23.65
N THR A 141 33.28 -26.90 22.88
CA THR A 141 32.57 -25.72 23.37
C THR A 141 31.06 -25.78 23.07
N PRO A 142 30.21 -25.08 23.86
CA PRO A 142 28.79 -24.94 23.53
C PRO A 142 28.54 -24.35 22.13
N SER A 143 29.44 -23.48 21.67
CA SER A 143 29.37 -22.90 20.32
C SER A 143 29.63 -23.95 19.24
N ASP A 144 30.59 -24.84 19.46
CA ASP A 144 30.93 -25.91 18.51
C ASP A 144 29.78 -26.88 18.33
N ARG A 145 29.19 -27.34 19.44
CA ARG A 145 28.02 -28.24 19.42
C ARG A 145 26.82 -27.61 18.72
N ARG A 146 26.59 -26.31 18.92
CA ARG A 146 25.53 -25.58 18.20
C ARG A 146 25.82 -25.42 16.72
N ALA A 147 27.08 -25.24 16.33
CA ALA A 147 27.47 -25.24 14.91
C ALA A 147 27.17 -26.62 14.29
N LEU A 148 27.51 -27.71 14.98
CA LEU A 148 27.16 -29.08 14.59
C LEU A 148 25.65 -29.34 14.55
N LEU A 149 24.88 -28.80 15.49
CA LEU A 149 23.41 -28.83 15.43
C LEU A 149 22.90 -28.19 14.13
N GLY A 150 23.48 -27.05 13.72
CA GLY A 150 23.17 -26.39 12.45
C GLY A 150 23.46 -27.26 11.22
N VAL A 151 24.60 -27.97 11.23
CA VAL A 151 24.94 -28.97 10.18
C VAL A 151 23.91 -30.10 10.16
N PHE A 152 23.58 -30.63 11.34
CA PHE A 152 22.62 -31.73 11.49
C PHE A 152 21.20 -31.32 11.06
N ASP A 153 20.77 -30.10 11.37
CA ASP A 153 19.50 -29.54 10.93
C ASP A 153 19.42 -29.36 9.42
N ALA A 154 20.49 -28.84 8.80
CA ALA A 154 20.59 -28.72 7.35
C ALA A 154 20.52 -30.09 6.66
N LEU A 155 21.09 -31.13 7.29
CA LEU A 155 20.97 -32.51 6.84
C LEU A 155 19.52 -33.00 6.85
N LEU A 156 18.82 -32.80 7.96
CA LEU A 156 17.41 -33.16 8.11
C LEU A 156 16.48 -32.39 7.15
N ASP A 157 16.83 -31.16 6.76
CA ASP A 157 16.09 -30.39 5.76
C ASP A 157 16.24 -30.94 4.33
N ARG A 158 17.41 -31.48 4.01
CA ARG A 158 17.73 -31.97 2.64
C ARG A 158 17.31 -33.41 2.42
N VAL A 159 17.34 -34.25 3.46
CA VAL A 159 16.83 -35.62 3.41
C VAL A 159 15.29 -35.57 3.44
N LEU A 160 14.69 -35.33 2.27
CA LEU A 160 13.24 -35.30 2.05
C LEU A 160 12.62 -36.71 2.01
N ASP A 161 12.98 -37.56 2.97
CA ASP A 161 12.31 -38.85 3.10
C ASP A 161 10.92 -38.66 3.73
N LYS A 162 9.91 -39.25 3.08
CA LYS A 162 8.52 -39.24 3.55
C LYS A 162 8.41 -39.85 4.94
N SER A 163 9.24 -40.85 5.25
CA SER A 163 9.26 -41.57 6.53
C SER A 163 9.61 -40.68 7.73
N PHE A 164 10.47 -39.68 7.55
CA PHE A 164 10.84 -38.71 8.60
C PHE A 164 10.01 -37.43 8.53
N SER A 165 9.43 -37.15 7.37
CA SER A 165 8.63 -35.95 7.12
C SER A 165 7.39 -35.85 8.01
N GLU A 166 6.85 -36.96 8.51
CA GLU A 166 5.68 -36.95 9.41
C GLU A 166 6.02 -36.56 10.85
N PHE A 167 7.29 -36.65 11.25
CA PHE A 167 7.78 -36.37 12.61
C PHE A 167 8.48 -35.01 12.72
N ARG A 168 8.36 -34.16 11.70
CA ARG A 168 9.01 -32.85 11.64
C ARG A 168 8.01 -31.73 11.42
N THR A 169 8.18 -30.67 12.19
CA THR A 169 7.43 -29.43 12.05
C THR A 169 8.31 -28.42 11.31
N PRO A 170 7.81 -27.68 10.30
CA PRO A 170 8.61 -26.70 9.58
C PRO A 170 9.24 -25.66 10.52
N ALA A 171 10.49 -25.28 10.28
CA ALA A 171 11.25 -24.37 11.15
C ALA A 171 10.52 -23.04 11.43
N ALA A 172 9.86 -22.47 10.43
CA ALA A 172 9.07 -21.24 10.59
C ALA A 172 7.92 -21.39 11.61
N ILE A 173 7.30 -22.57 11.65
CA ILE A 173 6.22 -22.89 12.59
C ILE A 173 6.77 -23.21 13.97
N VAL A 174 7.87 -23.94 14.04
CA VAL A 174 8.59 -24.24 15.28
C VAL A 174 8.96 -22.94 16.03
N ASN A 175 9.58 -21.99 15.32
CA ASN A 175 9.97 -20.70 15.88
C ASN A 175 8.76 -19.86 16.32
N LEU A 176 7.67 -19.91 15.57
CA LEU A 176 6.42 -19.24 15.93
C LEU A 176 5.84 -19.81 17.23
N LEU A 177 5.77 -21.14 17.36
CA LEU A 177 5.26 -21.80 18.55
C LEU A 177 6.10 -21.47 19.79
N ALA A 178 7.43 -21.49 19.67
CA ALA A 178 8.33 -21.11 20.76
C ALA A 178 8.13 -19.65 21.20
N GLU A 179 7.95 -18.70 20.28
CA GLU A 179 7.68 -17.29 20.64
C GLU A 179 6.28 -17.07 21.23
N LEU A 180 5.28 -17.86 20.80
CA LEU A 180 3.93 -17.87 21.38
C LEU A 180 3.87 -18.52 22.77
N ALA A 181 4.75 -19.49 23.06
CA ALA A 181 4.91 -20.04 24.39
C ALA A 181 5.70 -19.10 25.31
N ALA A 182 6.73 -18.44 24.77
CA ALA A 182 7.65 -17.57 25.49
C ALA A 182 8.20 -18.19 26.79
N PRO A 183 8.89 -19.36 26.71
CA PRO A 183 9.48 -19.99 27.88
C PRO A 183 10.53 -19.10 28.54
N ALA A 184 10.66 -19.23 29.86
CA ALA A 184 11.62 -18.52 30.69
C ALA A 184 12.60 -19.51 31.36
N PRO A 185 13.82 -19.08 31.74
CA PRO A 185 14.72 -19.91 32.53
C PRO A 185 14.04 -20.43 33.80
N GLY A 186 14.15 -21.73 34.07
CA GLY A 186 13.52 -22.43 35.18
C GLY A 186 12.18 -23.09 34.85
N ASP A 187 11.56 -22.77 33.70
CA ASP A 187 10.31 -23.40 33.28
C ASP A 187 10.51 -24.89 32.94
N ARG A 188 9.50 -25.70 33.27
CA ARG A 188 9.36 -27.09 32.85
C ARG A 188 8.58 -27.16 31.55
N VAL A 189 9.26 -27.59 30.48
CA VAL A 189 8.71 -27.63 29.13
C VAL A 189 8.54 -29.08 28.70
N TYR A 190 7.34 -29.43 28.27
CA TYR A 190 6.97 -30.78 27.85
C TYR A 190 6.46 -30.82 26.41
N ASP A 191 6.89 -31.82 25.65
CA ASP A 191 6.29 -32.17 24.36
C ASP A 191 5.87 -33.66 24.34
N PRO A 192 4.56 -33.97 24.31
CA PRO A 192 4.05 -35.34 24.37
C PRO A 192 4.23 -36.14 23.08
N CYS A 193 4.70 -35.52 22.00
CA CYS A 193 4.94 -36.15 20.70
C CYS A 193 6.08 -35.40 20.00
N PHE A 194 7.25 -35.39 20.65
CA PHE A 194 8.31 -34.46 20.29
C PHE A 194 8.94 -34.73 18.92
N GLY A 195 8.73 -35.91 18.33
CA GLY A 195 9.29 -36.27 17.03
C GLY A 195 10.80 -36.10 17.03
N THR A 196 11.30 -35.23 16.16
CA THR A 196 12.73 -34.85 16.10
C THR A 196 13.13 -33.76 17.09
N ALA A 197 12.33 -33.49 18.12
CA ALA A 197 12.55 -32.49 19.18
C ALA A 197 12.68 -31.02 18.72
N GLY A 198 12.27 -30.68 17.49
CA GLY A 198 12.40 -29.31 16.96
C GLY A 198 11.74 -28.24 17.84
N LEU A 199 10.56 -28.51 18.41
CA LEU A 199 9.86 -27.58 19.32
C LEU A 199 10.61 -27.37 20.64
N LEU A 200 11.15 -28.44 21.22
CA LEU A 200 11.92 -28.39 22.47
C LEU A 200 13.26 -27.66 22.26
N THR A 201 13.95 -27.91 21.15
CA THR A 201 15.17 -27.18 20.78
C THR A 201 14.88 -25.68 20.59
N ALA A 202 13.81 -25.32 19.90
CA ALA A 202 13.46 -23.92 19.69
C ALA A 202 13.02 -23.20 20.98
N ALA A 203 12.42 -23.91 21.93
CA ALA A 203 12.17 -23.39 23.27
C ALA A 203 13.49 -23.03 23.98
N CYS A 204 14.52 -23.88 23.87
CA CYS A 204 15.86 -23.60 24.41
C CYS A 204 16.50 -22.38 23.72
N ASP A 205 16.42 -22.31 22.39
CA ASP A 205 16.95 -21.18 21.61
C ASP A 205 16.25 -19.86 21.93
N HIS A 206 14.95 -19.90 22.22
CA HIS A 206 14.19 -18.74 22.65
C HIS A 206 14.77 -18.12 23.93
N VAL A 207 15.07 -18.96 24.93
CA VAL A 207 15.60 -18.51 26.21
C VAL A 207 17.01 -17.94 26.04
N LEU A 208 17.88 -18.64 25.31
CA LEU A 208 19.27 -18.23 25.10
C LEU A 208 19.38 -16.91 24.33
N ARG A 209 18.50 -16.65 23.36
CA ARG A 209 18.46 -15.38 22.63
C ARG A 209 18.05 -14.20 23.52
N LYS A 210 17.22 -14.41 24.54
CA LYS A 210 16.72 -13.36 25.45
C LYS A 210 17.61 -13.15 26.67
N GLY A 211 18.37 -14.16 27.10
CA GLY A 211 19.30 -14.06 28.22
C GLY A 211 20.63 -13.44 27.82
N LYS A 212 20.79 -12.11 27.93
CA LYS A 212 22.07 -11.43 27.64
C LYS A 212 23.15 -11.58 28.73
N ASP A 213 22.79 -11.93 29.96
CA ASP A 213 23.69 -11.89 31.14
C ASP A 213 23.54 -13.07 32.12
N ARG A 214 22.88 -14.16 31.74
CA ARG A 214 22.63 -15.30 32.65
C ARG A 214 22.84 -16.63 31.95
N PHE A 215 24.08 -16.95 31.63
CA PHE A 215 24.46 -18.33 31.41
C PHE A 215 24.31 -19.06 32.75
N THR A 216 23.63 -20.21 32.75
CA THR A 216 23.86 -21.21 33.82
C THR A 216 25.36 -21.48 33.89
N ARG A 217 25.88 -21.98 35.03
CA ARG A 217 27.32 -22.26 35.22
C ARG A 217 27.97 -23.03 34.04
N ASN A 218 27.17 -23.80 33.29
CA ASN A 218 27.56 -24.64 32.15
C ASN A 218 27.15 -24.10 30.75
N GLY A 219 26.55 -22.90 30.65
CA GLY A 219 26.14 -22.31 29.36
C GLY A 219 24.85 -22.83 28.71
N GLY A 220 24.11 -23.73 29.36
CA GLY A 220 22.84 -24.28 28.88
C GLY A 220 21.62 -23.32 28.98
N PRO A 221 20.46 -23.72 28.42
CA PRO A 221 19.26 -22.88 28.33
C PRO A 221 18.53 -22.69 29.67
N GLY A 222 18.85 -23.48 30.69
CA GLY A 222 18.19 -23.40 32.00
C GLY A 222 16.72 -23.85 32.01
N LEU A 223 16.28 -24.60 30.99
CA LEU A 223 14.94 -25.20 30.91
C LEU A 223 14.99 -26.65 31.40
N MET A 224 13.94 -27.09 32.10
CA MET A 224 13.74 -28.51 32.39
C MET A 224 12.92 -29.13 31.26
N VAL A 225 13.59 -29.83 30.35
CA VAL A 225 12.99 -30.38 29.13
C VAL A 225 12.49 -31.81 29.38
N SER A 226 11.26 -32.09 28.97
CA SER A 226 10.68 -33.43 29.03
C SER A 226 9.93 -33.76 27.75
N GLY A 227 9.82 -35.04 27.41
CA GLY A 227 9.07 -35.43 26.23
C GLY A 227 8.82 -36.92 26.12
N VAL A 228 7.82 -37.28 25.31
CA VAL A 228 7.55 -38.67 24.93
C VAL A 228 7.53 -38.77 23.41
N GLU A 229 8.16 -39.80 22.86
CA GLU A 229 8.10 -40.12 21.43
C GLU A 229 7.89 -41.62 21.27
N ARG A 230 7.07 -42.01 20.29
CA ARG A 230 6.72 -43.41 20.04
C ARG A 230 7.69 -44.05 19.04
N ASN A 231 8.19 -43.29 18.08
CA ASN A 231 9.09 -43.76 17.05
C ASN A 231 10.55 -43.78 17.56
N PRO A 232 11.22 -44.95 17.61
CA PRO A 232 12.60 -45.05 18.11
C PRO A 232 13.62 -44.20 17.31
N ASN A 233 13.45 -44.08 16.00
CA ASN A 233 14.37 -43.31 15.15
C ASN A 233 14.20 -41.81 15.40
N ALA A 234 12.96 -41.33 15.51
CA ALA A 234 12.68 -39.94 15.86
C ALA A 234 13.20 -39.61 17.28
N PHE A 235 13.06 -40.54 18.22
CA PHE A 235 13.59 -40.42 19.58
C PHE A 235 15.11 -40.21 19.57
N VAL A 236 15.88 -41.05 18.86
CA VAL A 236 17.35 -40.93 18.77
C VAL A 236 17.74 -39.57 18.19
N ILE A 237 17.08 -39.15 17.10
CA ILE A 237 17.33 -37.84 16.46
C ILE A 237 17.03 -36.69 17.42
N GLY A 238 15.89 -36.75 18.12
CA GLY A 238 15.48 -35.71 19.06
C GLY A 238 16.40 -35.61 20.28
N LEU A 239 16.80 -36.75 20.84
CA LEU A 239 17.76 -36.83 21.94
C LEU A 239 19.11 -36.19 21.55
N THR A 240 19.67 -36.55 20.39
CA THR A 240 20.92 -35.97 19.89
C THR A 240 20.80 -34.47 19.65
N ARG A 241 19.67 -33.99 19.10
CA ARG A 241 19.45 -32.56 18.90
C ARG A 241 19.43 -31.78 20.20
N LEU A 242 18.80 -32.32 21.25
CA LEU A 242 18.75 -31.69 22.57
C LEU A 242 20.15 -31.64 23.21
N ALA A 243 20.92 -32.72 23.11
CA ALA A 243 22.31 -32.75 23.56
C ALA A 243 23.16 -31.66 22.86
N LEU A 244 23.10 -31.57 21.53
CA LEU A 244 23.82 -30.54 20.78
C LEU A 244 23.31 -29.11 21.04
N ALA A 245 22.05 -28.95 21.43
CA ALA A 245 21.48 -27.67 21.83
C ALA A 245 21.98 -27.20 23.21
N GLY A 246 22.68 -28.06 23.96
CA GLY A 246 23.19 -27.82 25.30
C GLY A 246 22.21 -28.19 26.41
N VAL A 247 21.36 -29.20 26.19
CA VAL A 247 20.48 -29.77 27.21
C VAL A 247 21.13 -31.03 27.76
N ASP A 248 21.70 -30.93 28.96
CA ASP A 248 22.53 -31.99 29.54
C ASP A 248 21.69 -33.20 30.02
N ASP A 249 20.55 -32.94 30.66
CA ASP A 249 19.69 -33.97 31.27
C ASP A 249 18.21 -33.86 30.85
N PRO A 250 17.87 -34.12 29.58
CA PRO A 250 16.48 -34.11 29.14
C PRO A 250 15.73 -35.36 29.64
N GLN A 251 14.51 -35.19 30.18
CA GLN A 251 13.68 -36.29 30.67
C GLN A 251 12.82 -36.86 29.54
N LEU A 252 13.41 -37.73 28.70
CA LEU A 252 12.75 -38.29 27.52
C LEU A 252 12.30 -39.75 27.71
N GLU A 253 11.11 -40.08 27.22
CA GLU A 253 10.54 -41.42 27.26
C GLU A 253 10.24 -41.94 25.85
N LEU A 254 10.69 -43.17 25.55
CA LEU A 254 10.28 -43.90 24.34
C LEU A 254 8.99 -44.68 24.65
N GLY A 255 7.85 -44.20 24.14
CA GLY A 255 6.54 -44.79 24.46
C GLY A 255 5.34 -44.04 23.89
N ASN A 256 4.16 -44.37 24.40
CA ASN A 256 2.90 -43.74 24.01
C ASN A 256 2.43 -42.76 25.09
N SER A 257 2.53 -41.46 24.84
CA SER A 257 2.12 -40.42 25.80
C SER A 257 0.65 -40.48 26.18
N LEU A 258 -0.22 -40.99 25.31
CA LEU A 258 -1.65 -41.11 25.58
C LEU A 258 -1.99 -42.20 26.62
N GLU A 259 -1.02 -43.02 27.03
CA GLU A 259 -1.17 -44.00 28.13
C GLU A 259 -0.78 -43.40 29.49
N ARG A 260 -0.14 -42.22 29.49
CA ARG A 260 0.32 -41.56 30.71
C ARG A 260 -0.86 -40.93 31.45
N THR A 261 -1.04 -41.31 32.70
CA THR A 261 -2.09 -40.73 33.55
C THR A 261 -1.72 -39.31 34.01
N PRO A 262 -2.72 -38.51 34.42
CA PRO A 262 -2.47 -37.20 35.02
C PRO A 262 -1.58 -37.32 36.28
N PRO A 263 -0.68 -36.36 36.55
CA PRO A 263 0.11 -36.34 37.77
C PRO A 263 -0.78 -36.27 39.02
N ASN A 264 -0.40 -36.99 40.08
CA ASN A 264 -1.11 -36.96 41.36
C ASN A 264 -1.10 -35.56 41.99
N ASN A 265 0.02 -34.86 41.90
CA ASN A 265 0.14 -33.46 42.33
C ASN A 265 0.56 -32.57 41.16
N PRO A 266 -0.40 -32.04 40.36
CA PRO A 266 -0.09 -31.18 39.23
C PRO A 266 0.70 -29.92 39.57
N GLN A 267 0.65 -29.43 40.80
CA GLN A 267 1.42 -28.26 41.22
C GLN A 267 2.92 -28.57 41.32
N GLN A 268 3.27 -29.78 41.77
CA GLN A 268 4.65 -30.21 41.96
C GLN A 268 5.21 -30.97 40.76
N ASP A 269 4.40 -31.75 40.07
CA ASP A 269 4.82 -32.68 39.01
C ASP A 269 4.36 -32.25 37.61
N GLY A 270 3.52 -31.21 37.51
CA GLY A 270 3.04 -30.69 36.24
C GLY A 270 4.04 -29.75 35.55
N PHE A 271 3.75 -29.47 34.28
CA PHE A 271 4.59 -28.64 33.42
C PHE A 271 4.09 -27.18 33.36
N ASP A 272 5.03 -26.24 33.25
CA ASP A 272 4.75 -24.83 33.00
C ASP A 272 4.19 -24.64 31.59
N ILE A 273 4.82 -25.30 30.62
CA ILE A 273 4.55 -25.15 29.20
C ILE A 273 4.46 -26.53 28.54
N VAL A 274 3.42 -26.71 27.72
CA VAL A 274 3.34 -27.82 26.77
C VAL A 274 3.40 -27.27 25.35
N LEU A 275 4.38 -27.71 24.57
CA LEU A 275 4.49 -27.42 23.13
C LEU A 275 4.18 -28.70 22.38
N ALA A 276 3.28 -28.68 21.39
CA ALA A 276 3.09 -29.88 20.58
C ALA A 276 2.57 -29.59 19.18
N ASN A 277 2.97 -30.45 18.24
CA ASN A 277 2.29 -30.65 16.96
C ASN A 277 1.82 -32.11 16.88
N PRO A 278 0.63 -32.43 17.43
CA PRO A 278 0.09 -33.78 17.40
C PRO A 278 -0.07 -34.32 15.98
N PRO A 279 0.00 -35.64 15.76
CA PRO A 279 -0.25 -36.24 14.46
C PRO A 279 -1.71 -36.05 14.02
N TRP A 280 -1.93 -35.67 12.75
CA TRP A 280 -3.25 -35.30 12.23
C TRP A 280 -3.98 -36.47 11.56
N GLY A 281 -5.29 -36.56 11.79
CA GLY A 281 -6.18 -37.47 11.05
C GLY A 281 -6.00 -38.95 11.39
N MET A 282 -5.15 -39.28 12.36
CA MET A 282 -5.01 -40.63 12.88
C MET A 282 -6.12 -40.94 13.89
N ARG A 283 -6.47 -42.23 13.99
CA ARG A 283 -7.40 -42.72 15.00
C ARG A 283 -6.76 -43.79 15.86
N VAL A 284 -6.97 -43.72 17.16
CA VAL A 284 -6.47 -44.69 18.14
C VAL A 284 -7.57 -45.66 18.53
N GLN A 285 -7.20 -46.89 18.88
CA GLN A 285 -8.14 -47.85 19.45
C GLN A 285 -8.68 -47.35 20.80
N PRO A 286 -9.96 -47.58 21.15
CA PRO A 286 -10.55 -47.01 22.36
C PRO A 286 -9.98 -47.51 23.70
N ALA A 287 -9.29 -48.66 23.72
CA ALA A 287 -8.77 -49.27 24.95
C ALA A 287 -7.71 -48.37 25.62
N GLY A 288 -7.81 -48.18 26.95
CA GLY A 288 -6.86 -47.38 27.73
C GLY A 288 -7.13 -45.87 27.74
N LEU A 289 -8.14 -45.38 27.01
CA LEU A 289 -8.47 -43.96 26.89
C LEU A 289 -9.53 -43.47 27.90
N ASP A 290 -9.91 -44.29 28.88
CA ASP A 290 -11.01 -44.01 29.81
C ASP A 290 -10.73 -42.84 30.78
N HIS A 291 -9.47 -42.45 30.94
CA HIS A 291 -9.07 -41.32 31.77
C HIS A 291 -9.31 -39.96 31.09
N PHE A 292 -9.62 -39.93 29.79
CA PHE A 292 -9.95 -38.70 29.07
C PHE A 292 -11.43 -38.30 29.26
N PRO A 293 -11.72 -37.05 29.69
CA PRO A 293 -13.11 -36.62 29.95
C PRO A 293 -14.02 -36.70 28.72
N VAL A 294 -13.50 -36.40 27.53
CA VAL A 294 -14.23 -36.46 26.27
C VAL A 294 -13.75 -37.67 25.47
N ARG A 295 -14.64 -38.67 25.37
CA ARG A 295 -14.41 -39.85 24.54
C ARG A 295 -14.33 -39.47 23.05
N THR A 296 -13.12 -39.58 22.50
CA THR A 296 -12.81 -39.40 21.08
C THR A 296 -11.74 -40.42 20.68
N THR A 297 -11.71 -40.81 19.41
CA THR A 297 -10.63 -41.63 18.85
C THR A 297 -9.67 -40.80 17.99
N ASP A 298 -9.99 -39.52 17.73
CA ASP A 298 -9.12 -38.61 16.98
C ASP A 298 -7.91 -38.20 17.82
N THR A 299 -6.70 -38.42 17.30
CA THR A 299 -5.45 -38.14 18.02
C THR A 299 -5.33 -36.69 18.45
N THR A 300 -5.71 -35.72 17.59
CA THR A 300 -5.67 -34.29 17.94
C THR A 300 -6.44 -34.02 19.22
N GLY A 301 -7.67 -34.54 19.31
CA GLY A 301 -8.52 -34.37 20.48
C GLY A 301 -7.97 -35.06 21.74
N LEU A 302 -7.28 -36.20 21.59
CA LEU A 302 -6.63 -36.90 22.70
C LEU A 302 -5.41 -36.12 23.22
N PHE A 303 -4.55 -35.63 22.32
CA PHE A 303 -3.36 -34.85 22.70
C PHE A 303 -3.71 -33.51 23.35
N ILE A 304 -4.79 -32.84 22.94
CA ILE A 304 -5.28 -31.62 23.62
C ILE A 304 -5.66 -31.93 25.07
N GLN A 305 -6.39 -33.01 25.30
CA GLN A 305 -6.78 -33.42 26.66
C GLN A 305 -5.56 -33.84 27.47
N HIS A 306 -4.64 -34.60 26.89
CA HIS A 306 -3.39 -34.99 27.52
C HIS A 306 -2.57 -33.78 27.96
N ALA A 307 -2.30 -32.85 27.04
CA ALA A 307 -1.56 -31.61 27.33
C ALA A 307 -2.15 -30.87 28.54
N LEU A 308 -3.48 -30.68 28.57
CA LEU A 308 -4.17 -30.02 29.68
C LEU A 308 -4.02 -30.75 31.02
N THR A 309 -4.05 -32.09 31.00
CA THR A 309 -3.89 -32.89 32.23
C THR A 309 -2.47 -32.89 32.77
N GLN A 310 -1.46 -32.71 31.93
CA GLN A 310 -0.04 -32.69 32.31
C GLN A 310 0.45 -31.31 32.75
N LEU A 311 -0.26 -30.23 32.40
CA LEU A 311 0.08 -28.88 32.85
C LEU A 311 -0.09 -28.70 34.36
N ARG A 312 0.71 -27.85 34.99
CA ARG A 312 0.38 -27.33 36.33
C ARG A 312 -0.78 -26.31 36.26
N PRO A 313 -1.40 -25.92 37.39
CA PRO A 313 -2.39 -24.83 37.38
C PRO A 313 -1.86 -23.56 36.70
N GLU A 314 -2.67 -22.93 35.83
CA GLU A 314 -2.30 -21.77 35.01
C GLU A 314 -1.17 -22.00 33.98
N GLY A 315 -0.64 -23.22 33.87
CA GLY A 315 0.32 -23.59 32.83
C GLY A 315 -0.27 -23.45 31.42
N LEU A 316 0.59 -23.25 30.42
CA LEU A 316 0.20 -22.92 29.04
C LEU A 316 0.51 -24.07 28.07
N ALA A 317 -0.49 -24.54 27.33
CA ALA A 317 -0.29 -25.40 26.18
C ALA A 317 -0.40 -24.58 24.88
N VAL A 318 0.59 -24.72 24.00
CA VAL A 318 0.60 -24.17 22.64
C VAL A 318 0.61 -25.34 21.67
N LEU A 319 -0.55 -25.60 21.06
CA LEU A 319 -0.80 -26.82 20.29
C LEU A 319 -1.17 -26.48 18.85
N VAL A 320 -0.52 -27.12 17.89
CA VAL A 320 -0.98 -27.09 16.50
C VAL A 320 -2.17 -28.03 16.34
N VAL A 321 -3.19 -27.59 15.62
CA VAL A 321 -4.36 -28.39 15.28
C VAL A 321 -4.72 -28.20 13.80
N PRO A 322 -5.21 -29.24 13.10
CA PRO A 322 -5.81 -29.05 11.79
C PRO A 322 -7.06 -28.18 11.94
N GLU A 323 -7.29 -27.23 11.02
CA GLU A 323 -8.41 -26.27 11.13
C GLU A 323 -9.78 -26.96 11.19
N GLY A 324 -9.88 -28.18 10.64
CA GLY A 324 -11.04 -29.05 10.79
C GLY A 324 -11.46 -29.28 12.25
N PHE A 325 -10.51 -29.35 13.18
CA PHE A 325 -10.78 -29.48 14.60
C PHE A 325 -11.58 -28.30 15.16
N LEU A 326 -11.50 -27.11 14.55
CA LEU A 326 -12.15 -25.90 15.08
C LEU A 326 -13.66 -25.85 14.81
N PHE A 327 -14.17 -26.59 13.83
CA PHE A 327 -15.58 -26.53 13.42
C PHE A 327 -16.31 -27.87 13.30
N ARG A 328 -15.60 -29.02 13.32
CA ARG A 328 -16.24 -30.36 13.27
C ARG A 328 -17.24 -30.56 14.41
N GLY A 329 -18.32 -31.29 14.15
CA GLY A 329 -19.35 -31.63 15.14
C GLY A 329 -18.91 -32.74 16.11
N GLY A 330 -19.84 -33.46 16.73
CA GLY A 330 -19.52 -34.69 17.46
C GLY A 330 -18.65 -34.51 18.71
N PRO A 331 -17.71 -35.45 18.98
CA PRO A 331 -16.76 -35.38 20.09
C PRO A 331 -15.92 -34.10 20.10
N GLU A 332 -15.46 -33.60 18.95
CA GLU A 332 -14.63 -32.40 18.86
C GLU A 332 -15.40 -31.16 19.31
N ARG A 333 -16.69 -31.06 19.00
CA ARG A 333 -17.55 -30.00 19.53
C ARG A 333 -17.71 -30.10 21.05
N LYS A 334 -17.82 -31.31 21.61
CA LYS A 334 -17.88 -31.52 23.06
C LYS A 334 -16.57 -31.11 23.72
N LEU A 335 -15.44 -31.43 23.09
CA LEU A 335 -14.12 -31.02 23.56
C LEU A 335 -13.96 -29.50 23.54
N ARG A 336 -14.29 -28.82 22.43
CA ARG A 336 -14.24 -27.34 22.37
C ARG A 336 -15.12 -26.68 23.43
N ARG A 337 -16.30 -27.25 23.71
CA ARG A 337 -17.15 -26.81 24.82
C ARG A 337 -16.46 -26.98 26.18
N MET A 338 -15.87 -28.14 26.45
CA MET A 338 -15.12 -28.40 27.69
C MET A 338 -13.95 -27.41 27.85
N LEU A 339 -13.24 -27.09 26.77
CA LEU A 339 -12.12 -26.15 26.80
C LEU A 339 -12.52 -24.76 27.29
N VAL A 340 -13.72 -24.27 26.97
CA VAL A 340 -14.17 -22.94 27.41
C VAL A 340 -14.86 -22.95 28.76
N GLU A 341 -15.50 -24.07 29.11
CA GLU A 341 -16.24 -24.22 30.37
C GLU A 341 -15.34 -24.61 31.56
N GLN A 342 -14.19 -25.24 31.32
CA GLN A 342 -13.31 -25.76 32.39
C GLN A 342 -11.89 -25.20 32.34
N HIS A 343 -11.52 -24.54 31.24
CA HIS A 343 -10.19 -24.02 30.99
C HIS A 343 -10.26 -22.64 30.33
N THR A 344 -9.09 -22.03 30.13
CA THR A 344 -8.97 -20.75 29.45
C THR A 344 -8.40 -20.97 28.05
N VAL A 345 -9.20 -20.69 27.02
CA VAL A 345 -8.73 -20.61 25.63
C VAL A 345 -8.27 -19.18 25.37
N GLU A 346 -6.97 -18.92 25.51
CA GLU A 346 -6.42 -17.56 25.35
C GLU A 346 -6.55 -17.08 23.91
N ALA A 347 -6.13 -17.91 22.95
CA ALA A 347 -6.09 -17.53 21.55
C ALA A 347 -6.23 -18.71 20.59
N VAL A 348 -6.74 -18.41 19.40
CA VAL A 348 -6.73 -19.29 18.23
C VAL A 348 -6.09 -18.54 17.07
N VAL A 349 -4.93 -19.01 16.63
CA VAL A 349 -4.14 -18.39 15.56
C VAL A 349 -4.28 -19.20 14.28
N SER A 350 -5.03 -18.71 13.30
CA SER A 350 -5.20 -19.35 11.99
C SER A 350 -3.95 -19.13 11.15
N LEU A 351 -3.29 -20.22 10.72
CA LEU A 351 -2.13 -20.18 9.83
C LEU A 351 -2.56 -20.17 8.36
N PRO A 352 -1.76 -19.64 7.42
CA PRO A 352 -2.08 -19.72 6.00
C PRO A 352 -2.10 -21.17 5.49
N ALA A 353 -2.86 -21.40 4.42
CA ALA A 353 -2.77 -22.67 3.71
C ALA A 353 -1.35 -22.87 3.16
N GLY A 354 -0.82 -24.09 3.28
CA GLY A 354 0.54 -24.42 2.84
C GLY A 354 1.66 -24.13 3.84
N ALA A 355 1.34 -23.65 5.06
CA ALA A 355 2.31 -23.48 6.15
C ALA A 355 3.09 -24.77 6.51
N PHE A 356 2.51 -25.94 6.22
CA PHE A 356 3.10 -27.26 6.50
C PHE A 356 3.60 -27.98 5.24
N LEU A 357 3.74 -27.28 4.10
CA LEU A 357 4.38 -27.88 2.94
C LEU A 357 5.89 -28.09 3.20
N PRO A 358 6.53 -29.08 2.55
CA PRO A 358 5.95 -30.03 1.60
C PRO A 358 5.16 -31.18 2.25
N HIS A 359 5.12 -31.28 3.58
CA HIS A 359 4.50 -32.39 4.32
C HIS A 359 2.99 -32.50 4.05
N THR A 360 2.25 -31.39 4.12
CA THR A 360 0.80 -31.38 3.90
C THR A 360 0.27 -30.01 3.51
N GLY A 361 -0.76 -30.01 2.64
CA GLY A 361 -1.51 -28.80 2.25
C GLY A 361 -2.70 -28.49 3.16
N ILE A 362 -2.93 -29.31 4.20
CA ILE A 362 -4.00 -29.08 5.18
C ILE A 362 -3.72 -27.76 5.92
N LYS A 363 -4.71 -26.88 5.94
CA LYS A 363 -4.63 -25.64 6.72
C LYS A 363 -4.78 -25.95 8.22
N ALA A 364 -3.92 -25.34 9.02
CA ALA A 364 -3.81 -25.58 10.45
C ALA A 364 -4.01 -24.28 11.25
N SER A 365 -4.11 -24.43 12.56
CA SER A 365 -4.20 -23.32 13.51
C SER A 365 -3.44 -23.67 14.77
N VAL A 366 -3.08 -22.66 15.56
CA VAL A 366 -2.44 -22.83 16.87
C VAL A 366 -3.44 -22.47 17.97
N LEU A 367 -3.60 -23.35 18.95
CA LEU A 367 -4.38 -23.13 20.16
C LEU A 367 -3.46 -22.75 21.30
N LEU A 368 -3.78 -21.66 22.01
CA LEU A 368 -3.16 -21.29 23.28
C LEU A 368 -4.17 -21.56 24.39
N LEU A 369 -3.87 -22.52 25.26
CA LEU A 369 -4.77 -23.01 26.29
C LEU A 369 -4.09 -22.93 27.66
N ARG A 370 -4.75 -22.36 28.68
CA ARG A 370 -4.31 -22.51 30.08
C ARG A 370 -5.11 -23.53 30.82
N ARG A 371 -4.44 -24.29 31.69
CA ARG A 371 -5.10 -25.23 32.60
C ARG A 371 -5.86 -24.44 33.68
N GLY A 372 -7.17 -24.61 33.68
CA GLY A 372 -8.06 -23.97 34.64
C GLY A 372 -8.55 -22.59 34.18
N GLY A 373 -9.36 -21.96 35.04
CA GLY A 373 -10.04 -20.71 34.73
C GLY A 373 -11.27 -20.90 33.84
N LEU A 374 -11.95 -19.78 33.57
CA LEU A 374 -13.11 -19.71 32.69
C LEU A 374 -12.77 -18.79 31.51
N THR A 375 -13.03 -19.26 30.30
CA THR A 375 -12.84 -18.42 29.11
C THR A 375 -13.93 -17.34 29.08
N LYS A 376 -13.56 -16.06 29.08
CA LYS A 376 -14.52 -14.95 28.90
C LYS A 376 -14.68 -14.58 27.42
N HIS A 377 -13.55 -14.46 26.75
CA HIS A 377 -13.44 -14.23 25.32
C HIS A 377 -12.25 -15.03 24.81
N ILE A 378 -12.25 -15.33 23.52
CA ILE A 378 -11.11 -15.96 22.82
C ILE A 378 -10.48 -14.93 21.90
N ARG A 379 -9.16 -14.81 21.93
CA ARG A 379 -8.44 -14.01 20.93
C ARG A 379 -8.35 -14.76 19.60
N MET A 380 -9.09 -14.29 18.60
CA MET A 380 -9.03 -14.81 17.23
C MET A 380 -7.99 -14.07 16.43
N VAL A 381 -7.08 -14.80 15.78
CA VAL A 381 -6.01 -14.22 14.97
C VAL A 381 -5.97 -14.82 13.58
N ASP A 382 -5.97 -13.97 12.56
CA ASP A 382 -5.69 -14.35 11.17
C ASP A 382 -4.23 -14.05 10.84
N ALA A 383 -3.39 -15.09 10.88
CA ALA A 383 -1.96 -14.93 10.67
C ALA A 383 -1.55 -14.87 9.20
N GLU A 384 -2.46 -15.04 8.23
CA GLU A 384 -2.09 -15.10 6.80
C GLU A 384 -1.27 -13.88 6.34
N PHE A 385 -1.54 -12.69 6.89
CA PHE A 385 -0.84 -11.44 6.55
C PHE A 385 0.58 -11.32 7.09
N TYR A 386 0.98 -12.17 8.04
CA TYR A 386 2.34 -12.20 8.59
C TYR A 386 3.25 -13.14 7.80
N PHE A 387 2.68 -13.96 6.90
CA PHE A 387 3.40 -14.98 6.15
C PHE A 387 3.61 -14.54 4.70
N GLU A 388 4.77 -14.92 4.17
CA GLU A 388 5.06 -14.89 2.74
C GLU A 388 4.55 -16.18 2.08
N LYS A 389 3.81 -16.03 0.98
CA LYS A 389 3.24 -17.19 0.27
C LYS A 389 4.33 -17.97 -0.46
N GLY A 390 4.43 -19.25 -0.14
CA GLY A 390 5.30 -20.18 -0.87
C GLY A 390 4.81 -20.40 -2.31
N LYS A 391 5.74 -20.50 -3.27
CA LYS A 391 5.45 -20.91 -4.65
C LYS A 391 5.56 -22.43 -4.80
N GLY A 392 4.59 -23.06 -5.45
CA GLY A 392 4.61 -24.50 -5.72
C GLY A 392 4.51 -25.35 -4.45
N ARG A 393 5.51 -26.22 -4.21
CA ARG A 393 5.59 -27.08 -3.01
C ARG A 393 6.37 -26.45 -1.84
N LYS A 394 6.82 -25.20 -1.96
CA LYS A 394 7.52 -24.52 -0.86
C LYS A 394 6.51 -24.10 0.23
N PRO A 395 6.85 -24.26 1.53
CA PRO A 395 6.01 -23.76 2.62
C PRO A 395 5.82 -22.25 2.57
N ALA A 396 4.72 -21.80 3.13
CA ALA A 396 4.59 -20.41 3.55
C ALA A 396 5.53 -20.15 4.74
N THR A 397 6.30 -19.07 4.69
CA THR A 397 7.32 -18.73 5.68
C THR A 397 6.96 -17.45 6.40
N ILE A 398 7.45 -17.27 7.63
CA ILE A 398 7.26 -16.06 8.42
C ILE A 398 8.63 -15.60 8.93
N GLN A 399 8.94 -14.31 8.75
CA GLN A 399 10.22 -13.74 9.17
C GLN A 399 10.27 -13.51 10.69
N PRO A 400 11.45 -13.57 11.33
CA PRO A 400 11.58 -13.40 12.79
C PRO A 400 10.92 -12.14 13.35
N GLU A 401 10.99 -11.01 12.64
CA GLU A 401 10.37 -9.75 13.05
C GLU A 401 8.83 -9.86 13.07
N GLN A 402 8.26 -10.56 12.09
CA GLN A 402 6.82 -10.80 12.01
C GLN A 402 6.36 -11.79 13.08
N ILE A 403 7.17 -12.80 13.41
CA ILE A 403 6.88 -13.71 14.54
C ILE A 403 6.78 -12.91 15.84
N GLN A 404 7.76 -12.04 16.12
CA GLN A 404 7.75 -11.21 17.33
C GLN A 404 6.55 -10.26 17.36
N LYS A 405 6.23 -9.64 16.23
CA LYS A 405 5.06 -8.76 16.10
C LYS A 405 3.76 -9.52 16.37
N LEU A 406 3.56 -10.67 15.74
CA LEU A 406 2.40 -11.52 15.93
C LEU A 406 2.25 -11.97 17.39
N ALA A 407 3.34 -12.46 18.00
CA ALA A 407 3.35 -12.90 19.40
C ALA A 407 3.07 -11.77 20.40
N LYS A 408 3.46 -10.53 20.07
CA LYS A 408 3.09 -9.33 20.84
C LYS A 408 1.62 -8.97 20.66
N GLU A 409 1.12 -8.98 19.43
CA GLU A 409 -0.29 -8.67 19.13
C GLU A 409 -1.27 -9.66 19.77
N VAL A 410 -0.94 -10.95 19.80
CA VAL A 410 -1.75 -11.99 20.47
C VAL A 410 -1.96 -11.66 21.96
N ARG A 411 -0.95 -11.11 22.63
CA ARG A 411 -0.96 -10.80 24.07
C ARG A 411 -1.41 -9.38 24.40
N THR A 412 -1.59 -8.51 23.41
CA THR A 412 -1.97 -7.10 23.63
C THR A 412 -3.45 -7.00 23.94
N SER A 413 -3.84 -6.15 24.91
CA SER A 413 -5.25 -5.98 25.30
C SER A 413 -6.12 -5.35 24.22
N THR A 414 -5.55 -4.50 23.36
CA THR A 414 -6.23 -3.81 22.27
C THR A 414 -6.39 -4.69 21.02
N PRO A 415 -7.61 -4.92 20.53
CA PRO A 415 -7.85 -5.58 19.24
C PRO A 415 -7.23 -4.80 18.07
N SER A 416 -6.76 -5.53 17.06
CA SER A 416 -6.32 -5.01 15.76
C SER A 416 -7.19 -5.54 14.62
N LYS A 417 -6.89 -5.16 13.38
CA LYS A 417 -7.60 -5.67 12.20
C LYS A 417 -7.54 -7.20 12.10
N ASN A 418 -6.38 -7.79 12.40
CA ASN A 418 -6.11 -9.22 12.22
C ASN A 418 -6.17 -10.01 13.53
N CYS A 419 -6.39 -9.34 14.66
CA CYS A 419 -6.36 -9.90 16.01
C CYS A 419 -7.55 -9.34 16.80
N TRP A 420 -8.63 -10.09 17.01
CA TRP A 420 -9.86 -9.59 17.63
C TRP A 420 -10.41 -10.55 18.69
N ASN A 421 -11.23 -10.05 19.61
CA ASN A 421 -11.87 -10.87 20.62
C ASN A 421 -13.22 -11.39 20.14
N VAL A 422 -13.55 -12.63 20.50
CA VAL A 422 -14.89 -13.19 20.33
C VAL A 422 -15.37 -13.70 21.68
N ASP A 423 -16.51 -13.17 22.14
CA ASP A 423 -17.11 -13.56 23.41
C ASP A 423 -17.74 -14.96 23.34
N ILE A 424 -17.77 -15.64 24.48
CA ILE A 424 -18.35 -16.98 24.60
C ILE A 424 -19.80 -17.05 24.12
N GLU A 425 -20.63 -16.03 24.42
CA GLU A 425 -22.02 -15.98 23.98
C GLU A 425 -22.17 -16.06 22.45
N SER A 426 -21.22 -15.46 21.72
CA SER A 426 -21.19 -15.52 20.26
C SER A 426 -20.79 -16.92 19.78
N LEU A 427 -19.91 -17.61 20.50
CA LEU A 427 -19.48 -18.98 20.16
C LEU A 427 -20.58 -20.02 20.41
N VAL A 428 -21.41 -19.83 21.44
CA VAL A 428 -22.58 -20.69 21.70
C VAL A 428 -23.51 -20.71 20.48
N LYS A 429 -23.81 -19.53 19.92
CA LYS A 429 -24.72 -19.37 18.76
C LYS A 429 -24.24 -20.11 17.51
N VAL A 430 -22.93 -20.30 17.34
CA VAL A 430 -22.33 -21.01 16.21
C VAL A 430 -21.92 -22.45 16.53
N GLY A 431 -22.29 -22.97 17.70
CA GLY A 431 -22.00 -24.34 18.10
C GLY A 431 -20.54 -24.59 18.44
N TRP A 432 -19.91 -23.64 19.14
CA TRP A 432 -18.51 -23.69 19.58
C TRP A 432 -17.51 -23.74 18.43
N ASP A 433 -17.78 -23.02 17.34
CA ASP A 433 -16.85 -22.92 16.20
C ASP A 433 -15.72 -21.93 16.54
N PHE A 434 -14.50 -22.45 16.67
CA PHE A 434 -13.31 -21.67 17.04
C PHE A 434 -12.54 -21.12 15.84
N THR A 435 -13.04 -21.28 14.62
CA THR A 435 -12.34 -20.81 13.42
C THR A 435 -12.19 -19.28 13.48
N PRO A 436 -10.96 -18.73 13.38
CA PRO A 436 -10.72 -17.28 13.33
C PRO A 436 -11.32 -16.65 12.07
N LYS A 437 -12.62 -16.34 12.12
CA LYS A 437 -13.39 -15.68 11.07
C LYS A 437 -14.15 -14.52 11.69
N ARG A 438 -14.08 -13.36 11.05
CA ARG A 438 -14.87 -12.18 11.41
C ARG A 438 -16.32 -12.41 11.02
N ARG A 439 -17.15 -12.72 12.02
CA ARG A 439 -18.59 -13.04 11.87
C ARG A 439 -19.49 -11.81 11.85
N ASP A 440 -18.88 -10.65 11.98
CA ASP A 440 -19.40 -9.28 11.91
C ASP A 440 -19.32 -8.68 10.50
N ARG A 441 -18.85 -9.43 9.50
CA ARG A 441 -18.67 -8.92 8.12
C ARG A 441 -19.95 -8.68 7.34
N SER A 442 -21.08 -9.23 7.79
CA SER A 442 -22.36 -9.08 7.09
C SER A 442 -23.30 -8.22 7.94
N GLY A 443 -23.62 -7.03 7.43
CA GLY A 443 -24.69 -6.16 7.93
C GLY A 443 -26.08 -6.65 7.51
N LEU A 444 -26.20 -7.80 6.83
CA LEU A 444 -27.45 -8.31 6.29
C LEU A 444 -28.58 -8.34 7.32
N LEU A 445 -28.33 -8.89 8.51
CA LEU A 445 -29.38 -8.97 9.54
C LEU A 445 -29.82 -7.57 10.03
N GLY A 446 -28.88 -6.62 10.16
CA GLY A 446 -29.21 -5.25 10.53
C GLY A 446 -30.05 -4.55 9.46
N ILE A 447 -29.73 -4.75 8.18
CA ILE A 447 -30.50 -4.22 7.04
C ILE A 447 -31.89 -4.87 6.97
N LEU A 448 -31.98 -6.18 7.18
CA LEU A 448 -33.27 -6.86 7.15
C LEU A 448 -34.14 -6.50 8.34
N ASP A 449 -33.56 -6.32 9.53
CA ASP A 449 -34.28 -5.88 10.72
C ASP A 449 -34.85 -4.47 10.55
N SER A 450 -34.13 -3.54 9.88
CA SER A 450 -34.68 -2.22 9.55
C SER A 450 -35.79 -2.26 8.49
N LEU A 451 -35.85 -3.32 7.68
CA LEU A 451 -36.89 -3.54 6.67
C LEU A 451 -38.15 -4.25 7.22
N ARG A 452 -38.07 -4.87 8.41
CA ARG A 452 -39.16 -5.70 8.96
C ARG A 452 -40.47 -4.94 9.22
N SER A 453 -40.41 -3.62 9.40
CA SER A 453 -41.60 -2.79 9.58
C SER A 453 -42.40 -2.64 8.29
N GLU A 454 -41.75 -2.77 7.13
CA GLU A 454 -42.33 -2.51 5.81
C GLU A 454 -42.51 -3.79 4.98
N VAL A 455 -41.72 -4.84 5.24
CA VAL A 455 -41.69 -6.07 4.45
C VAL A 455 -41.50 -7.31 5.32
N ASP A 456 -42.24 -8.36 4.98
CA ASP A 456 -42.07 -9.69 5.58
C ASP A 456 -40.68 -10.26 5.29
N VAL A 457 -39.94 -10.60 6.36
CA VAL A 457 -38.65 -11.31 6.27
C VAL A 457 -38.85 -12.74 6.77
N LEU A 458 -38.83 -13.70 5.84
CA LEU A 458 -39.03 -15.12 6.15
C LEU A 458 -37.77 -15.94 5.92
N ALA A 459 -37.69 -17.11 6.53
CA ALA A 459 -36.65 -18.07 6.20
C ALA A 459 -36.85 -18.59 4.77
N LEU A 460 -35.78 -18.75 3.99
CA LEU A 460 -35.83 -19.15 2.58
C LEU A 460 -36.64 -20.43 2.36
N LYS A 461 -36.60 -21.38 3.31
CA LYS A 461 -37.40 -22.62 3.24
C LYS A 461 -38.93 -22.39 3.16
N GLU A 462 -39.42 -21.23 3.58
CA GLU A 462 -40.84 -20.89 3.64
C GLU A 462 -41.37 -20.30 2.31
N CYS A 463 -40.48 -19.76 1.48
CA CYS A 463 -40.77 -19.18 0.17
C CYS A 463 -40.05 -19.89 -0.98
N CYS A 464 -39.22 -20.89 -0.70
CA CYS A 464 -38.44 -21.61 -1.69
C CYS A 464 -38.17 -23.07 -1.27
N LYS A 465 -38.44 -24.02 -2.18
CA LYS A 465 -38.10 -25.43 -1.98
C LYS A 465 -36.64 -25.68 -2.34
N ILE A 466 -35.86 -26.15 -1.38
CA ILE A 466 -34.41 -26.38 -1.52
C ILE A 466 -34.12 -27.87 -1.76
N LEU A 467 -33.55 -28.18 -2.92
CA LEU A 467 -33.10 -29.52 -3.31
C LEU A 467 -31.57 -29.55 -3.45
N SER A 468 -30.96 -30.68 -3.12
CA SER A 468 -29.54 -30.92 -3.40
C SER A 468 -29.39 -31.53 -4.80
N GLY A 469 -28.40 -31.10 -5.57
CA GLY A 469 -28.07 -31.79 -6.82
C GLY A 469 -27.67 -33.26 -6.60
N ARG A 470 -27.59 -34.01 -7.70
CA ARG A 470 -27.33 -35.45 -7.70
C ARG A 470 -25.89 -35.76 -8.10
N THR A 471 -25.36 -36.87 -7.60
CA THR A 471 -24.06 -37.41 -8.02
C THR A 471 -24.33 -38.59 -8.94
N PHE A 472 -23.66 -38.61 -10.08
CA PHE A 472 -23.61 -39.75 -10.99
C PHE A 472 -22.14 -40.18 -11.17
N PRO A 473 -21.86 -41.50 -11.13
CA PRO A 473 -20.56 -42.05 -11.54
C PRO A 473 -20.13 -41.60 -12.93
N ARG A 474 -18.81 -41.58 -13.20
CA ARG A 474 -18.24 -41.04 -14.44
C ARG A 474 -18.66 -41.83 -15.68
N ASP A 475 -18.79 -43.14 -15.55
CA ASP A 475 -19.28 -44.08 -16.56
C ASP A 475 -20.76 -43.85 -16.95
N GLN A 476 -21.52 -43.13 -16.13
CA GLN A 476 -22.92 -42.77 -16.41
C GLN A 476 -23.07 -41.39 -17.05
N LEU A 477 -21.97 -40.67 -17.31
CA LEU A 477 -21.94 -39.35 -17.92
C LEU A 477 -21.32 -39.42 -19.32
N LEU A 478 -22.03 -38.87 -20.30
CA LEU A 478 -21.63 -38.77 -21.69
C LEU A 478 -21.18 -37.34 -22.00
N ASP A 479 -20.15 -37.20 -22.84
CA ASP A 479 -19.63 -35.90 -23.29
C ASP A 479 -20.40 -35.34 -24.50
N GLU A 480 -21.18 -36.19 -25.18
CA GLU A 480 -22.07 -35.80 -26.27
C GLU A 480 -23.49 -36.33 -26.03
N PRO A 481 -24.54 -35.64 -26.54
CA PRO A 481 -25.91 -36.12 -26.41
C PRO A 481 -26.07 -37.45 -27.16
N PRO A 482 -26.70 -38.48 -26.54
CA PRO A 482 -26.95 -39.74 -27.25
C PRO A 482 -27.79 -39.53 -28.52
N PRO A 483 -27.53 -40.29 -29.59
CA PRO A 483 -28.21 -40.15 -30.88
C PRO A 483 -29.72 -40.41 -30.71
N ARG A 484 -30.55 -39.66 -31.47
CA ARG A 484 -31.99 -39.91 -31.50
C ARG A 484 -32.24 -41.32 -32.08
N PRO A 485 -33.08 -42.16 -31.46
CA PRO A 485 -33.46 -43.42 -32.07
C PRO A 485 -34.13 -43.15 -33.42
N THR A 486 -33.79 -43.97 -34.41
CA THR A 486 -34.32 -43.86 -35.77
C THR A 486 -35.83 -44.11 -35.79
N ALA A 487 -36.53 -43.63 -36.82
CA ALA A 487 -37.98 -43.85 -36.97
C ALA A 487 -38.38 -45.34 -36.94
N GLN A 488 -37.47 -46.24 -37.37
CA GLN A 488 -37.64 -47.69 -37.30
C GLN A 488 -37.50 -48.25 -35.88
N GLU A 489 -36.65 -47.67 -35.02
CA GLU A 489 -36.51 -48.06 -33.62
C GLU A 489 -37.68 -47.54 -32.77
N GLN A 490 -38.21 -46.34 -33.08
CA GLN A 490 -39.42 -45.81 -32.45
C GLN A 490 -40.66 -46.65 -32.76
N ALA A 491 -40.79 -47.17 -33.99
CA ALA A 491 -41.90 -48.03 -34.40
C ALA A 491 -41.88 -49.42 -33.73
N ARG A 492 -40.70 -49.91 -33.31
CA ARG A 492 -40.56 -51.17 -32.55
C ARG A 492 -40.92 -51.03 -31.07
N LEU A 493 -40.80 -49.82 -30.50
CA LEU A 493 -41.03 -49.55 -29.09
C LEU A 493 -42.51 -49.26 -28.76
N PHE A 494 -43.33 -48.91 -29.76
CA PHE A 494 -44.76 -48.60 -29.57
C PHE A 494 -45.63 -49.25 -30.68
N PRO A 495 -46.26 -50.41 -30.43
CA PRO A 495 -47.22 -51.02 -31.36
C PRO A 495 -48.49 -50.16 -31.50
N GLU A 496 -49.04 -50.12 -32.72
CA GLU A 496 -50.09 -49.21 -33.23
C GLU A 496 -51.49 -49.28 -32.57
N THR A 497 -51.60 -49.30 -31.24
CA THR A 497 -52.91 -49.38 -30.55
C THR A 497 -53.04 -48.43 -29.38
N ASN A 498 -52.53 -47.20 -29.49
CA ASN A 498 -53.12 -46.13 -28.69
C ASN A 498 -53.13 -44.77 -29.39
N THR A 499 -54.30 -44.16 -29.29
CA THR A 499 -54.79 -43.04 -30.07
C THR A 499 -54.10 -41.73 -29.72
N VAL A 500 -53.99 -40.91 -30.75
CA VAL A 500 -53.48 -39.54 -30.76
C VAL A 500 -54.19 -38.70 -29.70
N ARG A 501 -53.58 -38.51 -28.52
CA ARG A 501 -53.75 -37.34 -27.63
C ARG A 501 -52.86 -37.45 -26.39
N GLN A 502 -51.57 -37.17 -26.57
CA GLN A 502 -50.66 -36.49 -25.62
C GLN A 502 -49.22 -36.62 -26.15
N ARG A 503 -48.89 -35.88 -27.22
CA ARG A 503 -47.49 -35.57 -27.51
C ARG A 503 -47.04 -34.46 -26.56
N THR A 504 -46.71 -34.82 -25.32
CA THR A 504 -45.96 -33.94 -24.43
C THR A 504 -44.48 -34.01 -24.79
N PHE A 505 -43.79 -32.87 -24.72
CA PHE A 505 -42.39 -32.58 -25.10
C PHE A 505 -41.28 -33.50 -24.51
N PHE A 506 -41.59 -34.66 -23.94
CA PHE A 506 -40.68 -35.52 -23.19
C PHE A 506 -40.87 -37.02 -23.50
N ASP A 507 -40.73 -37.41 -24.76
CA ASP A 507 -40.52 -38.82 -25.13
C ASP A 507 -39.01 -39.04 -25.38
N ALA A 508 -38.34 -39.54 -24.34
CA ALA A 508 -36.91 -39.82 -24.18
C ALA A 508 -35.90 -39.08 -25.10
N PRO A 509 -35.54 -37.82 -24.78
CA PRO A 509 -34.34 -37.18 -25.29
C PRO A 509 -33.30 -37.00 -24.17
N SER A 510 -32.04 -37.24 -24.48
CA SER A 510 -30.85 -37.00 -23.63
C SER A 510 -31.05 -36.00 -22.47
N ILE A 511 -31.00 -36.47 -21.20
CA ILE A 511 -31.10 -35.59 -20.03
C ILE A 511 -29.76 -34.90 -19.80
N PRO A 512 -29.67 -33.56 -19.90
CA PRO A 512 -28.41 -32.88 -19.65
C PRO A 512 -28.04 -32.84 -18.17
N TYR A 513 -26.74 -32.76 -17.88
CA TYR A 513 -26.17 -32.70 -16.53
C TYR A 513 -25.41 -31.38 -16.32
N VAL A 514 -25.98 -30.51 -15.48
CA VAL A 514 -25.51 -29.13 -15.26
C VAL A 514 -24.51 -29.08 -14.11
N ARG A 515 -23.28 -28.64 -14.39
CA ARG A 515 -22.19 -28.44 -13.43
C ARG A 515 -21.96 -26.95 -13.16
N ILE A 516 -21.16 -26.61 -12.15
CA ILE A 516 -20.87 -25.22 -11.77
C ILE A 516 -20.25 -24.37 -12.91
N LYS A 517 -19.53 -25.02 -13.84
CA LYS A 517 -18.96 -24.37 -15.03
C LYS A 517 -20.02 -23.95 -16.06
N ASP A 518 -21.19 -24.59 -16.01
CA ASP A 518 -22.32 -24.38 -16.91
C ASP A 518 -23.25 -23.25 -16.41
N VAL A 519 -23.01 -22.74 -15.20
CA VAL A 519 -23.66 -21.54 -14.66
C VAL A 519 -22.77 -20.34 -14.98
N GLN A 520 -23.22 -19.40 -15.80
CA GLN A 520 -22.45 -18.22 -16.21
C GLN A 520 -23.36 -17.01 -16.37
N ARG A 521 -22.85 -15.81 -16.05
CA ARG A 521 -23.58 -14.53 -16.20
C ARG A 521 -25.01 -14.57 -15.61
N GLY A 522 -25.18 -15.19 -14.45
CA GLY A 522 -26.47 -15.31 -13.77
C GLY A 522 -27.47 -16.26 -14.43
N GLN A 523 -27.04 -17.12 -15.36
CA GLN A 523 -27.90 -18.07 -16.07
C GLN A 523 -27.31 -19.49 -16.07
N ALA A 524 -28.18 -20.49 -16.01
CA ALA A 524 -27.81 -21.89 -16.21
C ALA A 524 -27.94 -22.26 -17.70
N SER A 525 -26.85 -22.74 -18.29
CA SER A 525 -26.85 -23.24 -19.67
C SER A 525 -27.32 -24.69 -19.76
N ARG A 526 -27.44 -25.23 -20.98
CA ARG A 526 -27.87 -26.62 -21.27
C ARG A 526 -27.10 -27.70 -20.52
N GLY A 527 -25.94 -27.39 -19.91
CA GLY A 527 -25.04 -28.39 -19.34
C GLY A 527 -24.02 -28.87 -20.36
N SER A 528 -22.87 -29.30 -19.88
CA SER A 528 -21.72 -29.72 -20.69
C SER A 528 -21.51 -31.24 -20.75
N SER A 529 -22.44 -32.00 -20.17
CA SER A 529 -22.49 -33.46 -20.22
C SER A 529 -23.94 -33.91 -20.20
N TRP A 530 -24.18 -35.16 -20.57
CA TRP A 530 -25.50 -35.80 -20.60
C TRP A 530 -25.49 -37.08 -19.77
N LEU A 531 -26.64 -37.45 -19.23
CA LEU A 531 -26.80 -38.74 -18.57
C LEU A 531 -26.88 -39.84 -19.64
N SER A 532 -26.23 -40.98 -19.36
CA SER A 532 -26.45 -42.23 -20.11
C SER A 532 -27.94 -42.64 -20.09
N PRO A 533 -28.42 -43.41 -21.09
CA PRO A 533 -29.83 -43.81 -21.16
C PRO A 533 -30.34 -44.48 -19.88
N ASP A 534 -29.55 -45.39 -19.28
CA ASP A 534 -29.91 -46.09 -18.05
C ASP A 534 -29.98 -45.14 -16.85
N ALA A 535 -29.00 -44.24 -16.73
CA ALA A 535 -29.01 -43.22 -15.68
C ALA A 535 -30.19 -42.26 -15.85
N ALA A 536 -30.50 -41.85 -17.08
CA ALA A 536 -31.61 -40.96 -17.41
C ALA A 536 -32.98 -41.59 -17.06
N ALA A 537 -33.17 -42.89 -17.30
CA ALA A 537 -34.37 -43.62 -16.93
C ALA A 537 -34.58 -43.71 -15.41
N SER A 538 -33.49 -43.72 -14.64
CA SER A 538 -33.54 -43.72 -13.17
C SER A 538 -33.86 -42.36 -12.53
N VAL A 539 -33.84 -41.27 -13.32
CA VAL A 539 -34.08 -39.91 -12.81
C VAL A 539 -35.58 -39.64 -12.65
N ASP A 540 -36.02 -39.64 -11.40
CA ASP A 540 -37.34 -39.14 -10.99
C ASP A 540 -37.54 -37.67 -11.41
N ALA A 541 -38.73 -37.36 -11.93
CA ALA A 541 -39.13 -36.05 -12.42
C ALA A 541 -38.89 -34.91 -11.41
N ARG A 542 -38.91 -35.17 -10.10
CA ARG A 542 -38.67 -34.15 -9.08
C ARG A 542 -37.25 -33.55 -9.10
N TRP A 543 -36.28 -34.23 -9.72
CA TRP A 543 -34.90 -33.76 -9.84
C TRP A 543 -34.63 -32.98 -11.13
N LYS A 544 -35.60 -32.96 -12.06
CA LYS A 544 -35.51 -32.19 -13.29
C LYS A 544 -35.68 -30.70 -12.98
N LEU A 545 -34.85 -29.89 -13.63
CA LEU A 545 -34.85 -28.45 -13.50
C LEU A 545 -36.07 -27.84 -14.21
N ASN A 546 -36.75 -26.92 -13.53
CA ASN A 546 -37.89 -26.18 -14.05
C ASN A 546 -37.46 -24.77 -14.46
N ALA A 547 -38.19 -24.16 -15.41
CA ALA A 547 -38.02 -22.74 -15.70
C ALA A 547 -38.28 -21.91 -14.42
N GLY A 548 -37.34 -21.03 -14.09
CA GLY A 548 -37.39 -20.24 -12.85
C GLY A 548 -36.73 -20.91 -11.63
N ASP A 549 -36.23 -22.14 -11.73
CA ASP A 549 -35.33 -22.67 -10.70
C ASP A 549 -34.04 -21.82 -10.65
N VAL A 550 -33.49 -21.57 -9.46
CA VAL A 550 -32.21 -20.88 -9.25
C VAL A 550 -31.18 -21.89 -8.77
N LEU A 551 -30.08 -22.02 -9.50
CA LEU A 551 -28.95 -22.87 -9.10
C LEU A 551 -28.00 -22.06 -8.24
N LEU A 552 -27.58 -22.59 -7.09
CA LEU A 552 -26.61 -21.97 -6.19
C LEU A 552 -25.45 -22.92 -5.89
N SER A 553 -24.22 -22.44 -5.99
CA SER A 553 -23.02 -23.21 -5.66
C SER A 553 -22.98 -23.64 -4.19
N LYS A 554 -22.78 -24.94 -3.95
CA LYS A 554 -22.69 -25.54 -2.61
C LYS A 554 -21.26 -25.64 -2.09
N SER A 555 -20.27 -25.74 -2.98
CA SER A 555 -18.87 -25.99 -2.64
C SER A 555 -17.91 -25.39 -3.67
N GLY A 556 -16.81 -24.78 -3.23
CA GLY A 556 -15.84 -24.12 -4.12
C GLY A 556 -16.13 -22.62 -4.25
N THR A 557 -16.55 -22.15 -5.42
CA THR A 557 -16.96 -20.75 -5.65
C THR A 557 -18.34 -20.49 -5.02
N ILE A 558 -18.35 -20.22 -3.73
CA ILE A 558 -19.58 -19.91 -2.97
C ILE A 558 -20.24 -18.66 -3.52
N GLY A 559 -21.57 -18.66 -3.53
CA GLY A 559 -22.39 -17.52 -3.97
C GLY A 559 -22.61 -17.45 -5.48
N LYS A 560 -21.89 -18.23 -6.29
CA LYS A 560 -22.17 -18.30 -7.73
C LYS A 560 -23.57 -18.89 -7.96
N ALA A 561 -24.45 -18.10 -8.55
CA ALA A 561 -25.84 -18.46 -8.80
C ALA A 561 -26.27 -18.21 -10.25
N GLY A 562 -27.33 -18.88 -10.69
CA GLY A 562 -27.95 -18.60 -11.99
C GLY A 562 -29.35 -19.17 -12.16
N VAL A 563 -30.20 -18.45 -12.89
CA VAL A 563 -31.59 -18.84 -13.16
C VAL A 563 -31.65 -19.83 -14.34
N VAL A 564 -32.46 -20.86 -14.19
CA VAL A 564 -32.81 -21.85 -15.22
C VAL A 564 -33.80 -21.22 -16.19
N ARG A 565 -33.36 -21.05 -17.44
CA ARG A 565 -34.19 -20.65 -18.60
C ARG A 565 -34.31 -21.82 -19.59
N ASN A 566 -34.94 -21.60 -20.74
CA ASN A 566 -35.22 -22.59 -21.79
C ASN A 566 -34.03 -23.51 -22.17
N GLY A 567 -32.79 -23.07 -21.97
CA GLY A 567 -31.61 -23.90 -22.16
C GLY A 567 -31.55 -25.09 -21.19
N ALA A 568 -31.75 -24.89 -19.89
CA ALA A 568 -31.48 -25.89 -18.86
C ALA A 568 -32.72 -26.65 -18.35
N VAL A 569 -33.92 -26.33 -18.86
CA VAL A 569 -35.17 -26.99 -18.45
C VAL A 569 -35.11 -28.48 -18.78
N GLY A 570 -35.49 -29.32 -17.82
CA GLY A 570 -35.45 -30.78 -17.94
C GLY A 570 -34.11 -31.43 -17.60
N ALA A 571 -33.04 -30.64 -17.41
CA ALA A 571 -31.73 -31.13 -17.00
C ALA A 571 -31.68 -31.51 -15.51
N VAL A 572 -30.56 -32.09 -15.07
CA VAL A 572 -30.29 -32.43 -13.66
C VAL A 572 -29.05 -31.68 -13.19
N ALA A 573 -29.13 -31.04 -12.02
CA ALA A 573 -27.99 -30.35 -11.42
C ALA A 573 -27.04 -31.31 -10.68
N ALA A 574 -25.74 -31.06 -10.80
CA ALA A 574 -24.69 -31.78 -10.08
C ALA A 574 -24.75 -31.55 -8.57
N SER A 575 -24.27 -32.52 -7.78
CA SER A 575 -24.31 -32.48 -6.30
C SER A 575 -23.55 -31.34 -5.64
N GLY A 576 -22.68 -30.65 -6.38
CA GLY A 576 -22.04 -29.39 -6.01
C GLY A 576 -22.94 -28.15 -6.13
N LEU A 577 -24.20 -28.31 -6.51
CA LEU A 577 -25.20 -27.24 -6.63
C LEU A 577 -26.42 -27.53 -5.74
N PHE A 578 -27.03 -26.47 -5.21
CA PHE A 578 -28.41 -26.48 -4.75
C PHE A 578 -29.34 -26.05 -5.88
N VAL A 579 -30.51 -26.68 -5.95
CA VAL A 579 -31.62 -26.25 -6.80
C VAL A 579 -32.65 -25.59 -5.89
N LEU A 580 -32.82 -24.29 -6.07
CA LEU A 580 -33.75 -23.45 -5.34
C LEU A 580 -34.97 -23.23 -6.21
N ARG A 581 -36.11 -23.79 -5.81
CA ARG A 581 -37.37 -23.65 -6.53
C ARG A 581 -38.26 -22.67 -5.78
N PRO A 582 -38.21 -21.36 -6.12
CA PRO A 582 -39.01 -20.34 -5.46
C PRO A 582 -40.51 -20.56 -5.73
N ASP A 583 -41.35 -20.25 -4.74
CA ASP A 583 -42.79 -20.10 -4.95
C ASP A 583 -43.04 -18.81 -5.73
N GLN A 584 -43.31 -18.93 -7.02
CA GLN A 584 -43.39 -17.78 -7.94
C GLN A 584 -44.53 -16.80 -7.61
N ASN A 585 -45.50 -17.21 -6.76
CA ASN A 585 -46.53 -16.30 -6.27
C ASN A 585 -46.02 -15.35 -5.16
N ARG A 586 -44.88 -15.67 -4.55
CA ARG A 586 -44.34 -14.96 -3.39
C ARG A 586 -42.90 -14.46 -3.60
N LEU A 587 -42.12 -15.17 -4.41
CA LEU A 587 -40.69 -14.91 -4.61
C LEU A 587 -40.34 -15.00 -6.10
N ASP A 588 -39.94 -13.88 -6.67
CA ASP A 588 -39.46 -13.80 -8.05
C ASP A 588 -38.06 -14.43 -8.17
N PRO A 589 -37.83 -15.34 -9.15
CA PRO A 589 -36.53 -15.99 -9.33
C PRO A 589 -35.37 -15.03 -9.65
N HIS A 590 -35.64 -13.93 -10.35
CA HIS A 590 -34.61 -12.95 -10.70
C HIS A 590 -34.29 -12.04 -9.53
N PHE A 591 -35.27 -11.73 -8.68
CA PHE A 591 -35.02 -11.09 -7.39
C PHE A 591 -34.18 -11.98 -6.49
N LEU A 592 -34.52 -13.27 -6.33
CA LEU A 592 -33.72 -14.20 -5.54
C LEU A 592 -32.27 -14.31 -6.04
N LEU A 593 -32.07 -14.36 -7.36
CA LEU A 593 -30.74 -14.32 -7.96
C LEU A 593 -29.98 -13.04 -7.60
N ALA A 594 -30.63 -11.89 -7.77
CA ALA A 594 -30.02 -10.59 -7.50
C ALA A 594 -29.76 -10.39 -5.98
N TYR A 595 -30.61 -10.96 -5.12
CA TYR A 595 -30.42 -11.00 -3.68
C TYR A 595 -29.17 -11.79 -3.29
N PHE A 596 -28.94 -12.97 -3.89
CA PHE A 596 -27.68 -13.72 -3.70
C PHE A 596 -26.45 -12.97 -4.20
N ASP A 597 -26.64 -12.06 -5.16
CA ASP A 597 -25.56 -11.25 -5.72
C ASP A 597 -25.28 -9.98 -4.90
N SER A 598 -26.18 -9.60 -3.99
CA SER A 598 -25.96 -8.48 -3.08
C SER A 598 -24.73 -8.68 -2.21
N SER A 599 -24.00 -7.60 -1.98
CA SER A 599 -22.75 -7.59 -1.21
C SER A 599 -22.92 -8.22 0.17
N GLU A 600 -24.00 -7.86 0.86
CA GLU A 600 -24.32 -8.30 2.21
C GLU A 600 -24.78 -9.75 2.29
N CYS A 601 -25.53 -10.23 1.29
CA CYS A 601 -25.90 -11.63 1.20
C CYS A 601 -24.69 -12.51 0.83
N ARG A 602 -23.81 -12.07 -0.07
CA ARG A 602 -22.56 -12.79 -0.36
C ARG A 602 -21.69 -12.88 0.88
N ALA A 603 -21.54 -11.78 1.62
CA ALA A 603 -20.81 -11.75 2.89
C ALA A 603 -21.44 -12.70 3.92
N TRP A 604 -22.77 -12.76 4.00
CA TRP A 604 -23.49 -13.69 4.89
C TRP A 604 -23.25 -15.16 4.51
N LEU A 605 -23.35 -15.49 3.23
CA LEU A 605 -23.09 -16.83 2.73
C LEU A 605 -21.64 -17.26 2.97
N ASP A 606 -20.69 -16.34 2.83
CA ASP A 606 -19.28 -16.60 3.10
C ASP A 606 -18.99 -16.77 4.60
N ASP A 607 -19.61 -15.96 5.46
CA ASP A 607 -19.54 -16.10 6.92
C ASP A 607 -20.04 -17.47 7.39
N LYS A 608 -21.17 -17.93 6.84
CA LYS A 608 -21.76 -19.21 7.24
C LYS A 608 -21.10 -20.43 6.58
N ALA A 609 -20.25 -20.24 5.58
CA ALA A 609 -19.58 -21.35 4.92
C ALA A 609 -18.48 -22.01 5.78
N ARG A 610 -18.47 -23.34 5.80
CA ARG A 610 -17.54 -24.16 6.60
C ARG A 610 -16.52 -24.87 5.72
N GLY A 611 -15.33 -25.15 6.25
CA GLY A 611 -14.26 -25.85 5.53
C GLY A 611 -13.00 -25.00 5.36
N ALA A 612 -11.85 -25.68 5.41
CA ALA A 612 -10.52 -25.09 5.43
C ALA A 612 -10.00 -24.77 4.00
N THR A 613 -9.94 -25.78 3.13
CA THR A 613 -9.46 -25.64 1.73
C THR A 613 -10.61 -25.51 0.72
N ILE A 614 -11.67 -26.31 0.87
CA ILE A 614 -12.90 -26.22 0.09
C ILE A 614 -14.01 -25.78 1.04
N ARG A 615 -14.49 -24.56 0.84
CA ARG A 615 -15.60 -24.02 1.63
C ARG A 615 -16.92 -24.61 1.13
N HIS A 616 -17.83 -24.90 2.06
CA HIS A 616 -19.07 -25.62 1.84
C HIS A 616 -20.24 -24.98 2.59
N LEU A 617 -21.38 -24.86 1.90
CA LEU A 617 -22.63 -24.37 2.46
C LEU A 617 -23.58 -25.54 2.76
N SER A 618 -24.04 -25.64 4.01
CA SER A 618 -24.99 -26.68 4.40
C SER A 618 -26.43 -26.31 4.04
N LYS A 619 -27.27 -27.31 3.72
CA LYS A 619 -28.70 -27.10 3.47
C LYS A 619 -29.41 -26.45 4.67
N ARG A 620 -28.97 -26.77 5.90
CA ARG A 620 -29.55 -26.19 7.12
C ARG A 620 -29.38 -24.67 7.17
N ILE A 621 -28.17 -24.19 6.88
CA ILE A 621 -27.87 -22.75 6.85
C ILE A 621 -28.76 -22.08 5.79
N LEU A 622 -28.82 -22.65 4.59
CA LEU A 622 -29.59 -22.07 3.50
C LEU A 622 -31.11 -22.10 3.78
N ASN A 623 -31.61 -23.12 4.47
CA ASN A 623 -33.02 -23.18 4.92
C ASN A 623 -33.37 -22.04 5.89
N GLU A 624 -32.43 -21.64 6.75
CA GLU A 624 -32.60 -20.61 7.78
C GLU A 624 -32.24 -19.20 7.26
N MET A 625 -31.80 -19.08 6.00
CA MET A 625 -31.40 -17.80 5.42
C MET A 625 -32.60 -16.84 5.36
N PRO A 626 -32.50 -15.64 5.94
CA PRO A 626 -33.58 -14.67 5.88
C PRO A 626 -33.70 -14.05 4.48
N VAL A 627 -34.92 -13.89 3.99
CA VAL A 627 -35.22 -13.33 2.66
C VAL A 627 -36.36 -12.31 2.82
N PRO A 628 -36.17 -11.05 2.38
CA PRO A 628 -37.24 -10.07 2.35
C PRO A 628 -38.19 -10.37 1.18
N LEU A 629 -39.50 -10.28 1.43
CA LEU A 629 -40.57 -10.58 0.46
C LEU A 629 -41.47 -9.37 0.21
N PRO A 630 -40.97 -8.30 -0.45
CA PRO A 630 -41.83 -7.19 -0.86
C PRO A 630 -42.83 -7.65 -1.94
N PRO A 631 -43.87 -6.87 -2.27
CA PRO A 631 -44.76 -7.19 -3.39
C PRO A 631 -44.01 -7.55 -4.68
N LEU A 632 -44.53 -8.52 -5.46
CA LEU A 632 -43.85 -9.05 -6.67
C LEU A 632 -43.44 -7.96 -7.66
N GLN A 633 -44.23 -6.90 -7.79
CA GLN A 633 -43.92 -5.75 -8.66
C GLN A 633 -42.63 -5.04 -8.22
N ILE A 634 -42.43 -4.88 -6.91
CA ILE A 634 -41.20 -4.30 -6.35
C ILE A 634 -40.03 -5.26 -6.54
N GLN A 635 -40.22 -6.56 -6.30
CA GLN A 635 -39.19 -7.58 -6.55
C GLN A 635 -38.68 -7.53 -8.00
N GLN A 636 -39.60 -7.47 -8.98
CA GLN A 636 -39.28 -7.40 -10.40
C GLN A 636 -38.58 -6.09 -10.79
N ARG A 637 -39.01 -4.96 -10.22
CA ARG A 637 -38.38 -3.65 -10.43
C ARG A 637 -36.95 -3.64 -9.91
N VAL A 638 -36.74 -4.12 -8.69
CA VAL A 638 -35.41 -4.21 -8.05
C VAL A 638 -34.49 -5.16 -8.82
N ALA A 639 -35.00 -6.32 -9.24
CA ALA A 639 -34.23 -7.29 -10.02
C ALA A 639 -33.82 -6.75 -11.41
N THR A 640 -34.67 -5.94 -12.04
CA THR A 640 -34.37 -5.27 -13.32
C THR A 640 -33.28 -4.21 -13.14
N GLN A 641 -33.40 -3.35 -12.13
CA GLN A 641 -32.41 -2.31 -11.83
C GLN A 641 -31.02 -2.90 -11.51
N HIS A 642 -30.96 -3.97 -10.73
CA HIS A 642 -29.70 -4.69 -10.50
C HIS A 642 -29.10 -5.23 -11.81
N ARG A 643 -29.94 -5.79 -12.70
CA ARG A 643 -29.46 -6.39 -13.96
C ARG A 643 -28.97 -5.36 -14.96
N GLU A 644 -29.67 -4.23 -15.09
CA GLU A 644 -29.37 -3.20 -16.09
C GLU A 644 -28.29 -2.22 -15.63
N HIS A 645 -28.25 -1.92 -14.34
CA HIS A 645 -27.41 -0.85 -13.78
C HIS A 645 -26.46 -1.32 -12.66
N GLY A 646 -26.50 -2.60 -12.25
CA GLY A 646 -25.60 -3.14 -11.21
C GLY A 646 -25.88 -2.64 -9.79
N VAL A 647 -27.07 -2.10 -9.53
CA VAL A 647 -27.46 -1.54 -8.22
C VAL A 647 -27.66 -2.66 -7.19
N ASP A 648 -27.12 -2.50 -5.97
CA ASP A 648 -27.32 -3.47 -4.89
C ASP A 648 -28.80 -3.57 -4.49
N VAL A 649 -29.33 -4.80 -4.51
CA VAL A 649 -30.75 -5.11 -4.31
C VAL A 649 -31.27 -4.67 -2.95
N LEU A 650 -30.50 -4.87 -1.89
CA LEU A 650 -30.96 -4.61 -0.52
C LEU A 650 -30.98 -3.12 -0.23
N ALA A 651 -29.98 -2.39 -0.73
CA ALA A 651 -29.96 -0.94 -0.69
C ALA A 651 -31.16 -0.35 -1.43
N PHE A 652 -31.40 -0.79 -2.67
CA PHE A 652 -32.50 -0.28 -3.49
C PHE A 652 -33.86 -0.58 -2.87
N LEU A 653 -34.01 -1.78 -2.30
CA LEU A 653 -35.20 -2.16 -1.56
C LEU A 653 -35.41 -1.29 -0.31
N ALA A 654 -34.37 -1.05 0.48
CA ALA A 654 -34.44 -0.19 1.66
C ALA A 654 -34.89 1.23 1.30
N GLN A 655 -34.37 1.82 0.23
CA GLN A 655 -34.79 3.16 -0.20
C GLN A 655 -36.26 3.22 -0.64
N LEU A 656 -36.69 2.26 -1.46
CA LEU A 656 -38.08 2.20 -1.95
C LEU A 656 -39.10 2.10 -0.81
N LEU A 657 -38.71 1.49 0.31
CA LEU A 657 -39.60 1.22 1.44
C LEU A 657 -39.49 2.24 2.58
N THR A 658 -38.31 2.81 2.84
CA THR A 658 -38.09 3.67 4.01
C THR A 658 -38.20 5.17 3.75
N GLN A 659 -37.92 5.64 2.53
CA GLN A 659 -37.80 7.08 2.27
C GLN A 659 -38.99 7.70 1.54
N GLY A 660 -39.90 6.90 0.97
CA GLY A 660 -40.84 7.44 -0.03
C GLY A 660 -40.10 8.14 -1.17
N GLU A 661 -40.81 8.69 -2.14
CA GLU A 661 -40.19 9.32 -3.32
C GLU A 661 -39.61 10.74 -3.04
N ASP A 662 -39.59 11.22 -1.79
CA ASP A 662 -39.45 12.65 -1.44
C ASP A 662 -38.27 13.02 -0.50
N ASP A 663 -37.06 12.46 -0.71
CA ASP A 663 -35.85 13.02 -0.07
C ASP A 663 -35.36 14.26 -0.87
N PRO A 664 -35.36 15.47 -0.29
CA PRO A 664 -34.99 16.69 -0.99
C PRO A 664 -33.50 16.75 -1.40
N ILE A 665 -32.61 16.08 -0.65
CA ILE A 665 -31.19 15.95 -1.03
C ILE A 665 -31.08 15.00 -2.23
N ALA A 666 -31.83 13.90 -2.23
CA ALA A 666 -31.86 12.96 -3.35
C ALA A 666 -32.40 13.58 -4.64
N GLN A 667 -33.52 14.32 -4.54
CA GLN A 667 -34.09 15.05 -5.67
C GLN A 667 -33.11 16.11 -6.21
N TRP A 668 -32.40 16.79 -5.31
CA TRP A 668 -31.34 17.71 -5.72
C TRP A 668 -30.18 16.98 -6.41
N ILE A 669 -29.73 15.82 -5.91
CA ILE A 669 -28.68 15.02 -6.56
C ILE A 669 -29.12 14.60 -7.97
N ASP A 670 -30.35 14.13 -8.13
CA ASP A 670 -30.87 13.73 -9.45
C ASP A 670 -30.88 14.92 -10.42
N LYS A 671 -31.32 16.10 -9.95
CA LYS A 671 -31.29 17.33 -10.75
C LYS A 671 -29.86 17.80 -11.07
N ALA A 672 -28.94 17.68 -10.11
CA ALA A 672 -27.53 18.04 -10.30
C ALA A 672 -26.85 17.11 -11.30
N ALA A 673 -27.14 15.80 -11.22
CA ALA A 673 -26.61 14.79 -12.14
C ALA A 673 -27.10 14.99 -13.58
N MET A 674 -28.34 15.46 -13.80
CA MET A 674 -28.83 15.81 -15.14
C MET A 674 -28.04 16.95 -15.81
N GLY A 675 -27.42 17.82 -15.01
CA GLY A 675 -26.57 18.91 -15.50
C GLY A 675 -25.13 18.49 -15.81
N LEU A 676 -24.78 17.23 -15.60
CA LEU A 676 -23.44 16.67 -15.78
C LEU A 676 -23.47 15.51 -16.79
N PRO A 677 -22.37 15.25 -17.51
CA PRO A 677 -22.27 14.16 -18.46
C PRO A 677 -22.29 12.81 -17.74
N LEU A 678 -23.05 11.84 -18.27
CA LEU A 678 -23.12 10.47 -17.74
C LEU A 678 -21.79 9.74 -17.81
N ASP A 679 -21.01 10.04 -18.85
CA ASP A 679 -19.67 9.53 -19.06
C ASP A 679 -18.70 10.71 -19.18
N VAL A 680 -17.89 10.91 -18.13
CA VAL A 680 -16.88 11.97 -18.10
C VAL A 680 -15.83 11.70 -19.17
N ASP A 681 -15.56 10.45 -19.55
CA ASP A 681 -14.55 10.11 -20.55
C ASP A 681 -14.95 10.54 -21.97
N ALA A 682 -16.26 10.64 -22.22
CA ALA A 682 -16.85 11.09 -23.48
C ALA A 682 -16.99 12.63 -23.61
N VAL A 683 -16.54 13.40 -22.62
CA VAL A 683 -16.54 14.87 -22.68
C VAL A 683 -15.45 15.35 -23.65
N ASP A 684 -15.86 16.13 -24.65
CA ASP A 684 -14.98 16.66 -25.71
C ASP A 684 -13.90 17.62 -25.19
N ASP A 685 -14.26 18.57 -24.30
CA ASP A 685 -13.31 19.47 -23.63
C ASP A 685 -13.42 19.36 -22.10
N PRO A 686 -12.49 18.64 -21.42
CA PRO A 686 -12.50 18.53 -19.97
C PRO A 686 -12.23 19.86 -19.24
N LEU A 687 -11.78 20.90 -19.93
CA LEU A 687 -11.60 22.26 -19.39
C LEU A 687 -12.84 23.14 -19.54
N ASP A 688 -13.94 22.63 -20.09
CA ASP A 688 -15.24 23.28 -19.98
C ASP A 688 -15.81 23.10 -18.56
N LEU A 689 -15.49 24.06 -17.68
CA LEU A 689 -15.84 24.01 -16.26
C LEU A 689 -17.21 24.63 -15.93
N ASP A 690 -17.95 25.09 -16.94
CA ASP A 690 -19.27 25.70 -16.79
C ASP A 690 -20.27 24.83 -16.00
N PRO A 691 -20.36 23.51 -16.26
CA PRO A 691 -21.25 22.63 -15.50
C PRO A 691 -20.87 22.49 -14.02
N LEU A 692 -19.56 22.54 -13.72
CA LEU A 692 -19.06 22.49 -12.35
C LEU A 692 -19.30 23.80 -11.60
N ASP A 693 -19.16 24.95 -12.26
CA ASP A 693 -19.50 26.27 -11.72
C ASP A 693 -20.99 26.36 -11.33
N ARG A 694 -21.87 25.88 -12.23
CA ARG A 694 -23.33 25.83 -11.97
C ARG A 694 -23.67 24.89 -10.82
N LEU A 695 -23.04 23.73 -10.75
CA LEU A 695 -23.23 22.79 -9.63
C LEU A 695 -22.82 23.42 -8.29
N ALA A 696 -21.65 24.06 -8.25
CA ALA A 696 -21.14 24.71 -7.06
C ALA A 696 -22.03 25.87 -6.60
N SER A 697 -22.67 26.56 -7.53
CA SER A 697 -23.65 27.61 -7.25
C SER A 697 -24.98 27.04 -6.71
N ASN A 698 -25.48 25.96 -7.30
CA ASN A 698 -26.79 25.37 -6.98
C ASN A 698 -26.82 24.54 -5.69
N VAL A 699 -25.68 24.00 -5.23
CA VAL A 699 -25.62 23.22 -3.98
C VAL A 699 -25.91 24.09 -2.74
N HIS A 700 -25.72 25.40 -2.84
CA HIS A 700 -25.93 26.32 -1.72
C HIS A 700 -27.37 26.33 -1.20
N GLU A 701 -28.35 26.24 -2.11
CA GLU A 701 -29.78 26.29 -1.78
C GLU A 701 -30.21 25.08 -0.94
N ILE A 702 -29.79 23.87 -1.34
CA ILE A 702 -30.11 22.65 -0.61
C ILE A 702 -29.37 22.60 0.72
N ARG A 703 -28.11 23.06 0.77
CA ARG A 703 -27.34 23.19 2.00
C ARG A 703 -28.04 24.08 3.02
N ASN A 704 -28.55 25.24 2.60
CA ASN A 704 -29.22 26.17 3.50
C ASN A 704 -30.54 25.61 4.02
N ARG A 705 -31.29 24.86 3.20
CA ARG A 705 -32.49 24.13 3.65
C ARG A 705 -32.15 23.09 4.72
N VAL A 706 -31.12 22.27 4.49
CA VAL A 706 -30.67 21.23 5.43
C VAL A 706 -30.14 21.81 6.74
N ALA A 707 -29.44 22.97 6.69
CA ALA A 707 -28.92 23.62 7.90
C ALA A 707 -30.00 24.23 8.82
N HIS A 708 -31.19 24.53 8.29
CA HIS A 708 -32.29 25.17 9.05
C HIS A 708 -33.44 24.22 9.39
N ASP A 709 -33.51 23.04 8.76
CA ASP A 709 -34.60 22.10 8.98
C ASP A 709 -34.27 21.13 10.13
N SER A 710 -34.72 21.49 11.35
CA SER A 710 -34.57 20.67 12.57
C SER A 710 -35.49 19.42 12.63
N ARG A 711 -36.17 19.03 11.54
CA ARG A 711 -37.13 17.91 11.52
C ARG A 711 -36.84 16.77 10.52
N GLY A 712 -35.72 16.78 9.80
CA GLY A 712 -35.40 15.73 8.82
C GLY A 712 -34.06 15.03 9.07
N ASP A 713 -34.09 13.82 9.63
CA ASP A 713 -32.92 12.91 9.70
C ASP A 713 -32.60 12.34 8.30
N SER A 714 -32.09 13.16 7.38
CA SER A 714 -31.48 12.62 6.15
C SER A 714 -30.08 12.11 6.46
N ALA A 715 -29.83 10.83 6.14
CA ALA A 715 -28.50 10.21 6.26
C ALA A 715 -27.41 10.95 5.46
N LEU A 716 -27.80 11.78 4.47
CA LEU A 716 -26.91 12.57 3.64
C LEU A 716 -26.65 13.99 4.16
N ALA A 717 -27.23 14.40 5.28
CA ALA A 717 -27.09 15.76 5.80
C ALA A 717 -25.61 16.13 6.08
N ALA A 718 -24.85 15.23 6.69
CA ALA A 718 -23.42 15.45 6.93
C ALA A 718 -22.61 15.52 5.63
N TRP A 719 -22.96 14.70 4.64
CA TRP A 719 -22.31 14.69 3.34
C TRP A 719 -22.58 15.99 2.56
N ILE A 720 -23.83 16.45 2.46
CA ILE A 720 -24.16 17.64 1.65
C ILE A 720 -23.50 18.91 2.19
N LEU A 721 -23.32 19.00 3.52
CA LEU A 721 -22.58 20.10 4.17
C LEU A 721 -21.12 20.10 3.73
N ALA A 722 -20.43 18.97 3.88
CA ALA A 722 -19.03 18.83 3.52
C ALA A 722 -18.81 18.89 2.00
N PHE A 723 -19.75 18.38 1.20
CA PHE A 723 -19.71 18.44 -0.25
C PHE A 723 -19.84 19.89 -0.75
N ASN A 724 -20.74 20.70 -0.16
CA ASN A 724 -20.83 22.14 -0.47
C ASN A 724 -19.51 22.88 -0.18
N GLU A 725 -18.84 22.58 0.94
CA GLU A 725 -17.53 23.15 1.25
C GLU A 725 -16.47 22.70 0.24
N ALA A 726 -16.47 21.42 -0.14
CA ALA A 726 -15.50 20.88 -1.08
C ALA A 726 -15.60 21.49 -2.49
N VAL A 727 -16.80 21.84 -2.94
CA VAL A 727 -17.02 22.47 -4.25
C VAL A 727 -17.10 23.99 -4.20
N SER A 728 -17.00 24.63 -3.03
CA SER A 728 -17.20 26.08 -2.94
C SER A 728 -16.17 26.89 -3.72
N GLY A 729 -14.92 26.39 -3.81
CA GLY A 729 -13.85 26.99 -4.60
C GLY A 729 -14.09 26.95 -6.11
N LEU A 730 -15.02 26.11 -6.58
CA LEU A 730 -15.39 26.02 -8.01
C LEU A 730 -16.38 27.11 -8.44
N ARG A 731 -16.93 27.89 -7.50
CA ARG A 731 -17.81 29.02 -7.86
C ARG A 731 -17.01 30.09 -8.59
N GLY A 732 -17.47 30.47 -9.77
CA GLY A 732 -16.81 31.41 -10.65
C GLY A 732 -15.55 30.85 -11.33
N VAL A 733 -15.31 29.53 -11.27
CA VAL A 733 -14.08 28.92 -11.81
C VAL A 733 -13.87 29.18 -13.29
N ARG A 734 -14.96 29.38 -14.06
CA ARG A 734 -14.92 29.76 -15.48
C ARG A 734 -14.23 31.10 -15.76
N ALA A 735 -14.17 32.00 -14.78
CA ALA A 735 -13.52 33.30 -14.92
C ALA A 735 -12.02 33.24 -14.61
N ILE A 736 -11.52 32.11 -14.11
CA ILE A 736 -10.11 31.93 -13.77
C ILE A 736 -9.35 31.54 -15.04
N PRO A 737 -8.33 32.32 -15.45
CA PRO A 737 -7.50 31.97 -16.61
C PRO A 737 -6.84 30.60 -16.47
N GLN A 738 -6.68 29.89 -17.59
CA GLN A 738 -5.93 28.63 -17.63
C GLN A 738 -4.48 28.89 -17.21
N GLY A 739 -4.10 28.41 -16.03
CA GLY A 739 -2.76 28.58 -15.48
C GLY A 739 -2.61 28.01 -14.07
N PRO A 740 -1.51 28.31 -13.36
CA PRO A 740 -1.21 27.73 -12.05
C PRO A 740 -2.30 27.98 -11.00
N GLY A 741 -2.95 29.15 -11.05
CA GLY A 741 -4.07 29.50 -10.17
C GLY A 741 -5.28 28.59 -10.35
N LEU A 742 -5.68 28.32 -11.60
CA LEU A 742 -6.76 27.38 -11.90
C LEU A 742 -6.39 25.96 -11.45
N LEU A 743 -5.17 25.50 -11.74
CA LEU A 743 -4.69 24.18 -11.33
C LEU A 743 -4.80 23.98 -9.82
N SER A 744 -4.40 24.99 -9.04
CA SER A 744 -4.47 24.96 -7.57
C SER A 744 -5.90 24.83 -7.05
N VAL A 745 -6.85 25.61 -7.60
CA VAL A 745 -8.28 25.55 -7.23
C VAL A 745 -8.87 24.18 -7.50
N LEU A 746 -8.57 23.59 -8.66
CA LEU A 746 -9.03 22.25 -9.03
C LEU A 746 -8.45 21.18 -8.09
N GLN A 747 -7.15 21.22 -7.81
CA GLN A 747 -6.47 20.27 -6.92
C GLN A 747 -6.97 20.31 -5.48
N GLU A 748 -7.22 21.51 -4.94
CA GLU A 748 -7.76 21.65 -3.59
C GLU A 748 -9.19 21.11 -3.50
N SER A 749 -10.01 21.38 -4.52
CA SER A 749 -11.38 20.84 -4.61
C SER A 749 -11.37 19.30 -4.70
N ILE A 750 -10.45 18.70 -5.46
CA ILE A 750 -10.26 17.24 -5.51
C ILE A 750 -9.91 16.68 -4.12
N ARG A 751 -8.97 17.32 -3.40
CA ARG A 751 -8.55 16.90 -2.07
C ARG A 751 -9.72 16.96 -1.08
N ALA A 752 -10.47 18.06 -1.08
CA ALA A 752 -11.63 18.25 -0.23
C ALA A 752 -12.73 17.23 -0.54
N LEU A 753 -13.04 16.99 -1.83
CA LEU A 753 -14.02 15.98 -2.26
C LEU A 753 -13.65 14.57 -1.80
N LYS A 754 -12.36 14.20 -1.89
CA LYS A 754 -11.87 12.90 -1.37
C LYS A 754 -12.09 12.76 0.14
N ALA A 755 -11.98 13.86 0.90
CA ALA A 755 -12.24 13.88 2.34
C ALA A 755 -13.73 13.75 2.72
N THR A 756 -14.66 14.02 1.79
CA THR A 756 -16.12 13.84 2.02
C THR A 756 -16.56 12.37 1.94
N MET A 757 -15.80 11.53 1.23
CA MET A 757 -16.17 10.14 0.93
C MET A 757 -16.44 9.27 2.18
N PRO A 758 -15.65 9.36 3.28
CA PRO A 758 -15.91 8.61 4.51
C PRO A 758 -17.19 9.01 5.26
N LEU A 759 -17.81 10.15 4.91
CA LEU A 759 -19.10 10.57 5.47
C LEU A 759 -20.27 9.79 4.87
N ILE A 760 -20.07 9.18 3.69
CA ILE A 760 -21.03 8.30 3.01
C ILE A 760 -20.82 6.86 3.52
N LYS A 761 -21.25 6.61 4.76
CA LYS A 761 -20.93 5.37 5.50
C LYS A 761 -21.76 4.15 5.10
N GLY A 762 -22.92 4.33 4.48
CA GLY A 762 -23.80 3.22 4.10
C GLY A 762 -23.74 2.85 2.61
N HIS A 763 -24.58 1.87 2.26
CA HIS A 763 -24.76 1.38 0.90
C HIS A 763 -26.10 1.83 0.28
N LEU A 764 -26.83 2.74 0.91
CA LEU A 764 -28.15 3.18 0.44
C LEU A 764 -28.04 3.78 -0.98
N PRO A 765 -29.09 3.75 -1.81
CA PRO A 765 -29.03 4.23 -3.18
C PRO A 765 -28.90 5.75 -3.25
N ASN A 766 -29.48 6.51 -2.31
CA ASN A 766 -29.24 7.95 -2.21
C ASN A 766 -27.78 8.24 -1.83
N GLU A 767 -27.18 7.42 -0.96
CA GLU A 767 -25.73 7.42 -0.69
C GLU A 767 -24.90 6.97 -1.90
N ALA A 768 -25.39 6.03 -2.70
CA ALA A 768 -24.75 5.62 -3.94
C ALA A 768 -24.83 6.73 -4.99
N LYS A 769 -25.96 7.43 -5.11
CA LYS A 769 -26.11 8.63 -5.95
C LYS A 769 -25.17 9.75 -5.50
N ALA A 770 -25.09 10.02 -4.20
CA ALA A 770 -24.14 10.98 -3.62
C ALA A 770 -22.68 10.59 -3.90
N ARG A 771 -22.34 9.29 -3.76
CA ARG A 771 -21.02 8.73 -4.08
C ARG A 771 -20.71 8.84 -5.57
N SER A 772 -21.67 8.52 -6.43
CA SER A 772 -21.54 8.63 -7.88
C SER A 772 -21.34 10.09 -8.30
N LEU A 773 -22.11 11.03 -7.76
CA LEU A 773 -21.94 12.46 -8.01
C LEU A 773 -20.56 12.94 -7.54
N THR A 774 -20.17 12.59 -6.32
CA THR A 774 -18.85 12.95 -5.76
C THR A 774 -17.71 12.39 -6.62
N ARG A 775 -17.85 11.14 -7.09
CA ARG A 775 -16.88 10.51 -7.98
C ARG A 775 -16.87 11.16 -9.36
N LEU A 776 -18.02 11.45 -9.95
CA LEU A 776 -18.14 12.10 -11.26
C LEU A 776 -17.45 13.46 -11.25
N VAL A 777 -17.74 14.29 -10.25
CA VAL A 777 -17.09 15.60 -10.09
C VAL A 777 -15.58 15.44 -9.86
N SER A 778 -15.16 14.53 -8.99
CA SER A 778 -13.72 14.27 -8.78
C SER A 778 -13.02 13.81 -10.05
N THR A 779 -13.62 12.89 -10.82
CA THR A 779 -13.07 12.39 -12.08
C THR A 779 -12.98 13.50 -13.12
N TRP A 780 -13.99 14.37 -13.21
CA TRP A 780 -13.93 15.52 -14.13
C TRP A 780 -12.79 16.45 -13.72
N LEU A 781 -12.70 16.83 -12.44
CA LEU A 781 -11.61 17.68 -11.97
C LEU A 781 -10.23 17.04 -12.22
N ASP A 782 -10.08 15.74 -11.98
CA ASP A 782 -8.84 15.00 -12.28
C ASP A 782 -8.53 15.07 -13.80
N ARG A 783 -9.51 14.87 -14.69
CA ARG A 783 -9.33 15.03 -16.15
C ARG A 783 -9.01 16.46 -16.55
N ALA A 784 -9.64 17.46 -15.94
CA ALA A 784 -9.39 18.87 -16.19
C ALA A 784 -7.95 19.24 -15.77
N CYS A 785 -7.49 18.76 -14.61
CA CYS A 785 -6.10 18.89 -14.18
C CYS A 785 -5.15 18.23 -15.19
N SER A 786 -5.42 17.00 -15.61
CA SER A 786 -4.59 16.30 -16.60
C SER A 786 -4.58 17.02 -17.96
N ALA A 787 -5.71 17.54 -18.41
CA ALA A 787 -5.79 18.29 -19.67
C ALA A 787 -5.04 19.63 -19.58
N LEU A 788 -5.09 20.31 -18.43
CA LEU A 788 -4.31 21.53 -18.20
C LEU A 788 -2.80 21.23 -18.17
N LEU A 789 -2.39 20.16 -17.47
CA LEU A 789 -1.01 19.67 -17.42
C LEU A 789 -0.48 19.22 -18.79
N GLY A 790 -1.35 18.62 -19.61
CA GLY A 790 -1.02 18.16 -20.96
C GLY A 790 -1.03 19.26 -22.04
N LYS A 791 -1.55 20.46 -21.76
CA LYS A 791 -1.51 21.60 -22.69
C LYS A 791 -0.12 22.22 -22.70
N VAL A 792 0.81 21.59 -23.40
CA VAL A 792 2.15 22.14 -23.61
C VAL A 792 2.25 22.72 -25.01
N LYS A 793 2.77 23.94 -25.12
CA LYS A 793 3.01 24.60 -26.39
C LYS A 793 4.32 25.37 -26.35
N VAL A 794 5.40 24.75 -26.80
CA VAL A 794 6.70 25.41 -26.96
C VAL A 794 6.84 25.88 -28.40
N VAL A 795 7.07 27.18 -28.59
CA VAL A 795 7.32 27.78 -29.91
C VAL A 795 8.78 28.20 -29.98
N VAL A 796 9.52 27.60 -30.91
CA VAL A 796 10.89 28.01 -31.23
C VAL A 796 10.84 28.91 -32.46
N SER A 797 11.47 30.08 -32.36
CA SER A 797 11.60 31.05 -33.43
C SER A 797 13.04 31.56 -33.50
N THR A 798 13.45 32.06 -34.66
CA THR A 798 14.78 32.63 -34.87
C THR A 798 14.63 34.05 -35.41
N ASN A 799 15.61 34.90 -35.11
CA ASN A 799 15.73 36.25 -35.67
C ASN A 799 16.39 36.28 -37.06
N ALA A 800 16.98 35.18 -37.53
CA ALA A 800 17.68 35.10 -38.80
C ALA A 800 16.85 34.35 -39.86
N ALA A 801 16.63 34.97 -41.02
CA ALA A 801 15.96 34.34 -42.16
C ALA A 801 16.93 33.77 -43.21
N THR A 802 18.19 34.20 -43.15
CA THR A 802 19.21 33.92 -44.17
C THR A 802 20.56 33.59 -43.53
N LEU A 803 21.31 32.68 -44.15
CA LEU A 803 22.67 32.33 -43.73
C LEU A 803 23.67 32.58 -44.89
N PRO A 804 24.85 33.17 -44.65
CA PRO A 804 25.92 33.25 -45.64
C PRO A 804 26.51 31.86 -45.97
N VAL A 805 26.97 31.69 -47.21
CA VAL A 805 27.61 30.45 -47.69
C VAL A 805 28.96 30.25 -47.01
N GLY A 806 29.14 29.16 -46.25
CA GLY A 806 30.44 28.71 -45.74
C GLY A 806 31.09 29.53 -44.61
N GLU A 807 30.41 30.54 -44.06
CA GLU A 807 30.91 31.37 -42.96
C GLU A 807 30.40 30.92 -41.59
N MET A 808 31.14 31.26 -40.54
CA MET A 808 30.70 31.08 -39.14
C MET A 808 29.71 32.18 -38.77
N VAL A 809 28.55 31.79 -38.27
CA VAL A 809 27.42 32.68 -37.96
C VAL A 809 26.92 32.39 -36.57
N GLU A 810 26.61 33.46 -35.84
CA GLU A 810 25.90 33.41 -34.57
C GLU A 810 24.41 33.70 -34.82
N ILE A 811 23.54 32.81 -34.37
CA ILE A 811 22.08 32.94 -34.49
C ILE A 811 21.43 32.78 -33.11
N SER A 812 20.42 33.59 -32.81
CA SER A 812 19.69 33.51 -31.55
C SER A 812 18.34 32.81 -31.77
N LEU A 813 18.11 31.71 -31.04
CA LEU A 813 16.81 31.05 -30.98
C LEU A 813 16.01 31.59 -29.78
N SER A 814 14.83 32.14 -30.03
CA SER A 814 13.85 32.46 -29.00
C SER A 814 12.89 31.29 -28.81
N VAL A 815 12.95 30.67 -27.64
CA VAL A 815 12.10 29.55 -27.23
C VAL A 815 11.06 30.07 -26.25
N HIS A 816 9.79 30.00 -26.64
CA HIS A 816 8.66 30.58 -25.92
C HIS A 816 7.74 29.47 -25.40
N ASN A 817 7.57 29.38 -24.08
CA ASN A 817 6.51 28.54 -23.50
C ASN A 817 5.17 29.27 -23.64
N GLN A 818 4.41 28.97 -24.70
CA GLN A 818 3.04 29.44 -24.89
C GLN A 818 2.00 28.51 -24.24
N GLY A 819 2.44 27.54 -23.44
CA GLY A 819 1.55 26.71 -22.63
C GLY A 819 1.00 27.50 -21.44
N PRO A 820 -0.22 27.17 -20.94
CA PRO A 820 -0.80 27.76 -19.74
C PRO A 820 -0.01 27.45 -18.46
N LEU A 821 0.88 26.44 -18.46
CA LEU A 821 1.62 26.03 -17.28
C LEU A 821 3.14 26.09 -17.47
N PRO A 822 3.91 26.30 -16.38
CA PRO A 822 5.36 26.25 -16.38
C PRO A 822 5.92 24.88 -16.79
N LEU A 823 7.12 24.92 -17.38
CA LEU A 823 7.95 23.76 -17.68
C LEU A 823 9.19 23.74 -16.78
N ARG A 824 9.63 22.54 -16.42
CA ARG A 824 10.83 22.31 -15.60
C ARG A 824 11.90 21.60 -16.42
N ASN A 825 13.17 21.90 -16.17
CA ASN A 825 14.33 21.25 -16.79
C ASN A 825 14.23 21.22 -18.33
N LEU A 826 13.96 22.37 -18.95
CA LEU A 826 13.88 22.49 -20.40
C LEU A 826 15.30 22.45 -20.97
N ASN A 827 15.56 21.47 -21.83
CA ASN A 827 16.80 21.27 -22.57
C ASN A 827 16.55 21.39 -24.07
N ILE A 828 17.50 21.97 -24.78
CA ILE A 828 17.41 22.27 -26.21
C ILE A 828 18.71 21.82 -26.88
N SER A 829 18.59 21.07 -27.97
CA SER A 829 19.68 20.60 -28.79
C SER A 829 19.37 20.75 -30.27
N THR A 830 20.41 20.82 -31.11
CA THR A 830 20.25 21.05 -32.55
C THR A 830 20.89 19.94 -33.39
N SER A 831 20.34 19.69 -34.57
CA SER A 831 20.87 18.75 -35.57
C SER A 831 20.79 19.36 -36.98
N PRO A 832 21.93 19.59 -37.66
CA PRO A 832 23.31 19.39 -37.20
C PRO A 832 23.66 20.25 -35.96
N ASP A 833 24.66 19.84 -35.18
CA ASP A 833 25.01 20.47 -33.89
C ASP A 833 25.56 21.89 -34.08
N TRP A 834 24.75 22.88 -33.69
CA TRP A 834 25.05 24.31 -33.68
C TRP A 834 25.05 24.86 -32.24
N GLY A 835 24.90 24.00 -31.24
CA GLY A 835 24.81 24.38 -29.83
C GLY A 835 23.59 23.79 -29.10
N GLN A 836 23.60 24.00 -27.78
CA GLN A 836 22.60 23.52 -26.83
C GLN A 836 22.25 24.62 -25.83
N GLY A 837 21.07 24.54 -25.20
CA GLY A 837 20.64 25.46 -24.15
C GLY A 837 19.79 24.76 -23.09
N GLU A 838 19.88 25.20 -21.84
CA GLU A 838 19.14 24.62 -20.72
C GLU A 838 18.54 25.69 -19.80
N THR A 839 17.39 25.41 -19.18
CA THR A 839 16.83 26.18 -18.06
C THR A 839 16.07 25.26 -17.11
N ASP A 840 16.28 25.46 -15.81
CA ASP A 840 15.61 24.69 -14.76
C ASP A 840 14.09 24.96 -14.71
N TYR A 841 13.67 26.16 -15.10
CA TYR A 841 12.28 26.60 -14.99
C TYR A 841 11.94 27.64 -16.06
N LEU A 842 10.92 27.37 -16.86
CA LEU A 842 10.36 28.31 -17.83
C LEU A 842 8.88 28.53 -17.51
N ALA A 843 8.54 29.70 -16.97
CA ALA A 843 7.18 30.06 -16.61
C ALA A 843 6.24 30.08 -17.84
N GLU A 844 4.94 30.06 -17.60
CA GLU A 844 3.93 30.30 -18.63
C GLU A 844 4.15 31.66 -19.31
N ASP A 845 4.00 31.69 -20.64
CA ASP A 845 4.25 32.85 -21.51
C ASP A 845 5.69 33.42 -21.49
N ALA A 846 6.63 32.76 -20.80
CA ALA A 846 8.02 33.19 -20.73
C ALA A 846 8.83 32.74 -21.95
N LYS A 847 9.85 33.54 -22.28
CA LYS A 847 10.80 33.27 -23.37
C LYS A 847 12.20 33.09 -22.81
N MET A 848 12.95 32.18 -23.40
CA MET A 848 14.40 32.13 -23.25
C MET A 848 15.08 32.26 -24.61
N ALA A 849 16.25 32.89 -24.61
CA ALA A 849 17.12 32.94 -25.78
C ALA A 849 18.20 31.86 -25.66
N VAL A 850 18.49 31.18 -26.76
CA VAL A 850 19.61 30.26 -26.90
C VAL A 850 20.48 30.75 -28.06
N GLU A 851 21.70 31.18 -27.74
CA GLU A 851 22.68 31.59 -28.72
C GLU A 851 23.35 30.35 -29.32
N LEU A 852 23.31 30.22 -30.65
CA LEU A 852 23.89 29.11 -31.40
C LEU A 852 24.99 29.63 -32.32
N VAL A 853 26.03 28.83 -32.48
CA VAL A 853 27.18 29.16 -33.32
C VAL A 853 27.48 27.99 -34.25
N GLY A 854 27.43 28.23 -35.56
CA GLY A 854 27.67 27.18 -36.55
C GLY A 854 28.13 27.73 -37.91
N THR A 855 28.58 26.83 -38.78
CA THR A 855 29.05 27.21 -40.13
C THR A 855 27.94 26.99 -41.17
N GLY A 856 27.61 28.03 -41.93
CA GLY A 856 26.63 27.97 -43.01
C GLY A 856 27.02 26.96 -44.11
N PRO A 857 26.06 26.35 -44.83
CA PRO A 857 26.36 25.35 -45.86
C PRO A 857 27.21 25.89 -47.01
N LYS A 858 28.04 25.03 -47.61
CA LYS A 858 28.98 25.38 -48.69
C LYS A 858 28.34 25.64 -50.07
N LYS A 859 27.01 25.57 -50.20
CA LYS A 859 26.28 25.84 -51.43
C LYS A 859 25.03 26.66 -51.12
N ALA A 860 24.73 27.64 -51.97
CA ALA A 860 23.47 28.39 -51.92
C ALA A 860 22.27 27.44 -52.10
N GLY A 861 21.20 27.65 -51.32
CA GLY A 861 20.04 26.76 -51.23
C GLY A 861 19.29 26.90 -49.90
N THR A 862 18.38 25.99 -49.61
CA THR A 862 17.68 25.96 -48.31
C THR A 862 18.44 25.08 -47.32
N PHE A 863 18.74 25.61 -46.14
CA PHE A 863 19.32 24.88 -45.01
C PHE A 863 18.28 24.70 -43.93
N THR A 864 18.09 23.47 -43.46
CA THR A 864 17.16 23.21 -42.36
C THR A 864 17.93 22.80 -41.11
N LEU A 865 17.70 23.50 -40.01
CA LEU A 865 18.19 23.17 -38.69
C LEU A 865 17.06 22.51 -37.89
N SER A 866 17.26 21.27 -37.46
CA SER A 866 16.31 20.61 -36.56
C SER A 866 16.62 21.01 -35.11
N VAL A 867 15.65 21.60 -34.41
CA VAL A 867 15.74 21.96 -33.00
C VAL A 867 14.91 20.96 -32.20
N GLU A 868 15.58 20.14 -31.40
CA GLU A 868 14.99 19.18 -30.48
C GLU A 868 14.94 19.80 -29.09
N TRP A 869 13.81 19.68 -28.39
CA TRP A 869 13.68 20.14 -27.02
C TRP A 869 13.04 19.05 -26.15
N SER A 870 13.40 19.01 -24.87
CA SER A 870 12.80 18.15 -23.86
C SER A 870 12.60 18.92 -22.55
N ALA A 871 11.52 18.64 -21.82
CA ALA A 871 11.21 19.25 -20.53
C ALA A 871 10.39 18.29 -19.66
N ASN A 872 10.12 18.70 -18.42
CA ASN A 872 9.19 18.04 -17.52
C ASN A 872 7.99 18.95 -17.22
N THR A 873 6.78 18.40 -17.23
CA THR A 873 5.59 19.07 -16.72
C THR A 873 5.66 19.26 -15.19
N LEU A 874 4.76 20.05 -14.61
CA LEU A 874 4.72 20.29 -13.15
C LEU A 874 4.52 19.02 -12.31
N ASP A 875 3.86 17.99 -12.84
CA ASP A 875 3.67 16.68 -12.22
C ASP A 875 4.83 15.70 -12.50
N GLY A 876 5.87 16.14 -13.20
CA GLY A 876 7.10 15.39 -13.42
C GLY A 876 7.07 14.42 -14.60
N GLN A 877 6.10 14.52 -15.51
CA GLN A 877 6.09 13.74 -16.74
C GLN A 877 7.06 14.34 -17.76
N PRO A 878 7.93 13.53 -18.39
CA PRO A 878 8.82 14.00 -19.44
C PRO A 878 8.02 14.25 -20.73
N ILE A 879 8.39 15.32 -21.42
CA ILE A 879 7.82 15.73 -22.71
C ILE A 879 8.94 16.21 -23.63
N ASP A 880 8.77 16.05 -24.94
CA ASP A 880 9.74 16.46 -25.94
C ASP A 880 9.05 16.89 -27.24
N GLY A 881 9.82 17.55 -28.10
CA GLY A 881 9.35 17.95 -29.42
C GLY A 881 10.49 18.35 -30.35
N VAL A 882 10.20 18.32 -31.64
CA VAL A 882 11.17 18.67 -32.70
C VAL A 882 10.58 19.75 -33.60
N ARG A 883 11.39 20.76 -33.92
CA ARG A 883 11.02 21.84 -34.83
C ARG A 883 12.12 22.10 -35.85
N GLU A 884 11.79 21.97 -37.12
CA GLU A 884 12.67 22.35 -38.21
C GLU A 884 12.57 23.85 -38.50
N ILE A 885 13.71 24.52 -38.58
CA ILE A 885 13.84 25.92 -38.96
C ILE A 885 14.61 25.98 -40.28
N ALA A 886 13.97 26.48 -41.32
CA ALA A 886 14.58 26.63 -42.64
C ALA A 886 15.17 28.04 -42.81
N PHE A 887 16.42 28.08 -43.25
CA PHE A 887 17.17 29.29 -43.59
C PHE A 887 17.45 29.30 -45.10
N ASN A 888 17.35 30.48 -45.71
CA ASN A 888 17.78 30.67 -47.10
C ASN A 888 19.27 31.01 -47.13
N VAL A 889 20.09 30.15 -47.73
CA VAL A 889 21.52 30.37 -47.85
C VAL A 889 21.78 31.27 -49.07
N VAL A 890 22.26 32.49 -48.82
CA VAL A 890 22.45 33.56 -49.83
C VAL A 890 23.89 34.04 -49.85
N ASP A 891 24.39 34.36 -51.06
CA ASP A 891 25.65 35.07 -51.22
C ASP A 891 25.41 36.56 -50.96
N THR A 892 25.85 37.06 -49.81
CA THR A 892 25.70 38.47 -49.46
C THR A 892 27.03 39.20 -49.58
N ILE A 893 27.16 39.99 -50.64
CA ILE A 893 27.98 41.21 -50.66
C ILE A 893 27.24 42.27 -49.82
N SER A 894 28.01 42.92 -48.97
CA SER A 894 27.67 43.85 -47.90
C SER A 894 26.76 45.03 -48.28
N ASP A 895 25.80 45.36 -47.41
CA ASP A 895 25.51 46.74 -47.03
C ASP A 895 25.00 46.77 -45.57
N THR A 896 25.81 47.34 -44.68
CA THR A 896 25.50 47.52 -43.26
C THR A 896 25.23 49.00 -43.00
N GLY A 897 24.10 49.28 -42.35
CA GLY A 897 23.67 50.64 -41.99
C GLY A 897 22.88 50.62 -40.69
N VAL A 898 23.55 50.21 -39.61
CA VAL A 898 23.12 50.45 -38.22
C VAL A 898 23.48 51.90 -37.89
N ILE A 899 22.48 52.72 -37.55
CA ILE A 899 22.72 54.06 -36.97
C ILE A 899 22.80 53.89 -35.46
N ASP A 900 24.03 53.89 -34.96
CA ASP A 900 24.39 54.01 -33.54
C ASP A 900 24.54 55.51 -33.24
N LEU A 901 23.61 56.10 -32.50
CA LEU A 901 23.69 57.51 -32.09
C LEU A 901 24.42 57.60 -30.75
N ASP A 902 25.75 57.52 -30.80
CA ASP A 902 26.64 57.82 -29.68
C ASP A 902 26.51 59.33 -29.35
N ILE A 903 26.09 59.65 -28.12
CA ILE A 903 25.97 61.03 -27.66
C ILE A 903 27.38 61.63 -27.59
N GLY A 904 27.76 62.35 -28.64
CA GLY A 904 29.05 63.04 -28.75
C GLY A 904 29.33 63.91 -27.52
N GLY A 905 30.59 63.91 -27.07
CA GLY A 905 31.06 64.77 -25.99
C GLY A 905 30.72 66.24 -26.28
N SER A 906 30.13 66.92 -25.29
CA SER A 906 29.79 68.35 -25.38
C SER A 906 31.01 69.17 -25.83
N PRO A 907 30.89 70.08 -26.82
CA PRO A 907 32.00 70.93 -27.26
C PRO A 907 32.33 72.06 -26.26
N TYR A 908 31.61 72.17 -25.14
CA TYR A 908 31.82 73.23 -24.15
C TYR A 908 32.56 72.75 -22.90
N VAL A 909 33.58 73.52 -22.51
CA VAL A 909 34.42 73.31 -21.33
C VAL A 909 33.57 73.34 -20.06
N CYS A 910 33.76 72.31 -19.22
CA CYS A 910 33.17 72.10 -17.90
C CYS A 910 32.68 73.38 -17.19
N GLY A 911 31.37 73.57 -17.16
CA GLY A 911 30.67 74.61 -16.41
C GLY A 911 29.35 74.08 -15.87
N ASP A 912 28.60 74.92 -15.14
CA ASP A 912 27.30 74.56 -14.59
C ASP A 912 26.32 74.09 -15.68
N PRO A 913 25.37 73.17 -15.37
CA PRO A 913 24.36 72.74 -16.33
C PRO A 913 23.65 73.92 -16.98
N VAL A 914 23.56 73.90 -18.31
CA VAL A 914 22.89 74.97 -19.07
C VAL A 914 21.40 74.88 -18.82
N ARG A 915 20.82 75.95 -18.29
CA ARG A 915 19.38 76.06 -17.98
C ARG A 915 18.61 76.70 -19.14
N PRO A 916 17.29 76.47 -19.24
CA PRO A 916 16.47 76.97 -20.34
C PRO A 916 16.49 78.49 -20.53
N GLU A 917 16.83 79.27 -19.49
CA GLU A 917 16.96 80.73 -19.60
C GLU A 917 18.17 81.20 -20.43
N ARG A 918 19.12 80.30 -20.72
CA ARG A 918 20.28 80.52 -21.61
C ARG A 918 20.23 79.62 -22.86
N ASN A 919 19.09 79.65 -23.56
CA ASN A 919 18.90 78.89 -24.81
C ASN A 919 19.89 79.28 -25.94
N ASP A 920 20.56 80.43 -25.83
CA ASP A 920 21.58 80.92 -26.77
C ASP A 920 22.89 80.13 -26.73
N VAL A 921 23.05 79.16 -25.83
CA VAL A 921 24.24 78.30 -25.72
C VAL A 921 23.90 76.79 -25.73
N PHE A 922 22.64 76.42 -25.92
CA PHE A 922 22.19 75.02 -25.99
C PHE A 922 21.80 74.66 -27.45
N PHE A 923 22.77 74.26 -28.27
CA PHE A 923 22.57 73.94 -29.69
C PHE A 923 22.92 72.48 -30.04
N GLY A 924 22.22 71.92 -31.03
CA GLY A 924 22.53 70.62 -31.64
C GLY A 924 21.97 69.41 -30.88
N ARG A 925 20.97 69.62 -30.01
CA ARG A 925 20.32 68.59 -29.17
C ARG A 925 18.80 68.62 -29.24
N GLU A 926 18.26 69.45 -30.12
CA GLU A 926 16.83 69.66 -30.33
C GLU A 926 16.16 68.38 -30.82
N GLU A 927 16.82 67.62 -31.71
CA GLU A 927 16.31 66.35 -32.21
C GLU A 927 16.28 65.26 -31.14
N LEU A 928 17.29 65.21 -30.26
CA LEU A 928 17.31 64.29 -29.12
C LEU A 928 16.21 64.63 -28.10
N LEU A 929 16.00 65.92 -27.79
CA LEU A 929 14.91 66.35 -26.92
C LEU A 929 13.54 65.98 -27.49
N GLU A 930 13.35 66.14 -28.80
CA GLU A 930 12.10 65.81 -29.47
C GLU A 930 11.85 64.29 -29.51
N GLN A 931 12.89 63.49 -29.69
CA GLN A 931 12.80 62.02 -29.57
C GLN A 931 12.38 61.58 -28.17
N ILE A 932 13.01 62.15 -27.13
CA ILE A 932 12.66 61.84 -25.73
C ILE A 932 11.19 62.22 -25.46
N ARG A 933 10.76 63.41 -25.88
CA ARG A 933 9.36 63.87 -25.72
C ARG A 933 8.38 62.90 -26.37
N ARG A 934 8.63 62.50 -27.62
CA ARG A 934 7.75 61.57 -28.34
C ARG A 934 7.68 60.21 -27.66
N GLN A 935 8.82 59.70 -27.19
CA GLN A 935 8.87 58.42 -26.50
C GLN A 935 8.10 58.44 -25.18
N VAL A 936 8.25 59.49 -24.38
CA VAL A 936 7.51 59.64 -23.12
C VAL A 936 6.00 59.75 -23.37
N VAL A 937 5.57 60.53 -24.36
CA VAL A 937 4.14 60.71 -24.70
C VAL A 937 3.51 59.44 -25.28
N GLN A 938 4.22 58.71 -26.14
CA GLN A 938 3.68 57.52 -26.82
C GLN A 938 3.63 56.29 -25.93
N SER A 939 4.65 56.10 -25.08
CA SER A 939 4.84 54.83 -24.37
C SER A 939 4.62 54.90 -22.86
N GLY A 940 4.76 56.09 -22.24
CA GLY A 940 4.65 56.24 -20.78
C GLY A 940 5.69 55.46 -19.95
N ASN A 941 6.72 54.88 -20.59
CA ASN A 941 7.71 53.98 -19.99
C ASN A 941 8.98 54.70 -19.50
N VAL A 942 9.84 53.99 -18.76
CA VAL A 942 11.15 54.51 -18.31
C VAL A 942 12.08 54.82 -19.48
N VAL A 943 12.68 56.02 -19.49
CA VAL A 943 13.72 56.42 -20.46
C VAL A 943 15.09 56.46 -19.77
N LEU A 944 16.08 55.77 -20.33
CA LEU A 944 17.45 55.77 -19.81
C LEU A 944 18.35 56.68 -20.67
N LEU A 945 18.97 57.68 -20.03
CA LEU A 945 19.96 58.55 -20.67
C LEU A 945 21.37 58.20 -20.18
N GLU A 946 22.10 57.43 -20.98
CA GLU A 946 23.46 56.99 -20.68
C GLU A 946 24.53 57.89 -21.33
N GLY A 947 25.67 58.06 -20.65
CA GLY A 947 26.84 58.70 -21.26
C GLY A 947 27.93 59.06 -20.26
N ASN A 948 29.11 59.47 -20.74
CA ASN A 948 30.25 59.82 -19.88
C ASN A 948 29.95 61.01 -18.94
N ARG A 949 30.69 61.13 -17.82
CA ARG A 949 30.57 62.26 -16.89
C ARG A 949 30.82 63.58 -17.65
N ARG A 950 29.95 64.58 -17.44
CA ARG A 950 29.98 65.90 -18.13
C ARG A 950 29.53 65.92 -19.61
N SER A 951 28.86 64.88 -20.10
CA SER A 951 28.26 64.86 -21.46
C SER A 951 27.03 65.77 -21.64
N GLY A 952 26.63 66.53 -20.62
CA GLY A 952 25.48 67.46 -20.68
C GLY A 952 24.10 66.81 -20.42
N LYS A 953 24.06 65.64 -19.77
CA LYS A 953 22.81 64.94 -19.40
C LYS A 953 21.92 65.77 -18.47
N SER A 954 22.50 66.36 -17.44
CA SER A 954 21.76 67.23 -16.51
C SER A 954 21.15 68.42 -17.27
N SER A 955 21.88 69.03 -18.22
CA SER A 955 21.34 70.10 -19.06
C SER A 955 20.12 69.63 -19.87
N ILE A 956 20.12 68.40 -20.41
CA ILE A 956 18.95 67.83 -21.11
C ILE A 956 17.76 67.70 -20.16
N LEU A 957 17.95 67.19 -18.94
CA LEU A 957 16.86 67.07 -17.96
C LEU A 957 16.27 68.43 -17.55
N TRP A 958 17.11 69.46 -17.38
CA TRP A 958 16.63 70.82 -17.08
C TRP A 958 15.75 71.40 -18.18
N HIS A 959 15.98 71.04 -19.46
CA HIS A 959 15.13 71.45 -20.58
C HIS A 959 13.84 70.62 -20.73
N LEU A 960 13.67 69.58 -19.91
CA LEU A 960 12.48 68.74 -19.82
C LEU A 960 11.67 68.97 -18.53
N GLU A 961 12.12 69.87 -17.64
CA GLU A 961 11.44 70.17 -16.37
C GLU A 961 10.21 71.08 -16.56
N GLY A 962 9.19 70.87 -15.73
CA GLY A 962 7.96 71.65 -15.70
C GLY A 962 6.82 71.05 -16.53
N THR A 963 5.74 71.80 -16.70
CA THR A 963 4.47 71.31 -17.28
C THR A 963 4.41 71.36 -18.80
N ASN A 964 5.26 72.19 -19.42
CA ASN A 964 5.14 72.55 -20.83
C ASN A 964 6.19 71.85 -21.69
N ALA A 965 7.18 71.22 -21.07
CA ALA A 965 8.31 70.65 -21.78
C ALA A 965 7.99 69.28 -22.40
N VAL A 966 7.14 68.48 -21.75
CA VAL A 966 6.60 67.22 -22.29
C VAL A 966 5.07 67.30 -22.19
N PRO A 967 4.34 67.28 -23.31
CA PRO A 967 2.89 67.43 -23.29
C PRO A 967 2.20 66.37 -22.41
N GLY A 968 1.34 66.81 -21.49
CA GLY A 968 0.59 65.91 -20.60
C GLY A 968 1.35 65.41 -19.37
N TRP A 969 2.58 65.88 -19.13
CA TRP A 969 3.42 65.45 -18.02
C TRP A 969 4.01 66.64 -17.24
N LEU A 970 4.04 66.54 -15.91
CA LEU A 970 4.85 67.39 -15.06
C LEU A 970 6.25 66.76 -14.94
N GLY A 971 7.23 67.34 -15.63
CA GLY A 971 8.64 66.98 -15.49
C GLY A 971 9.19 67.42 -14.13
N VAL A 972 9.59 66.47 -13.29
CA VAL A 972 10.16 66.71 -11.96
C VAL A 972 11.63 66.31 -11.94
N TYR A 973 12.50 67.31 -11.81
CA TYR A 973 13.93 67.05 -11.67
C TYR A 973 14.29 66.70 -10.21
N CYS A 974 14.97 65.56 -10.03
CA CYS A 974 15.42 65.08 -8.74
C CYS A 974 16.88 64.66 -8.83
N SER A 975 17.75 65.37 -8.10
CA SER A 975 19.17 65.06 -8.03
C SER A 975 19.49 64.34 -6.72
N LEU A 976 20.02 63.13 -6.84
CA LEU A 976 20.43 62.32 -5.68
C LEU A 976 21.75 62.81 -5.05
N GLN A 977 22.41 63.82 -5.62
CA GLN A 977 23.54 64.50 -4.95
C GLN A 977 23.12 65.33 -3.74
N GLY A 978 21.87 65.83 -3.73
CA GLY A 978 21.37 66.76 -2.73
C GLY A 978 20.77 66.11 -1.49
N ALA A 979 20.67 64.78 -1.46
CA ALA A 979 20.21 64.01 -0.31
C ALA A 979 21.29 63.98 0.79
N GLU A 980 20.90 64.01 2.07
CA GLU A 980 21.85 63.94 3.18
C GLU A 980 22.59 62.58 3.12
N GLY A 981 23.89 62.61 2.83
CA GLY A 981 24.72 61.40 2.74
C GLY A 981 24.88 60.71 4.10
N SER A 982 25.15 59.41 4.08
CA SER A 982 25.39 58.64 5.31
C SER A 982 26.64 59.14 6.06
N LYS A 983 26.59 59.15 7.40
CA LYS A 983 27.79 59.35 8.23
C LYS A 983 28.68 58.11 8.29
N ASP A 984 28.12 56.95 7.94
CA ASP A 984 28.71 55.63 8.15
C ASP A 984 29.24 54.96 6.85
N GLY A 985 29.14 55.63 5.69
CA GLY A 985 29.63 55.09 4.42
C GLY A 985 29.35 55.96 3.18
N VAL A 986 29.89 55.56 2.03
CA VAL A 986 29.72 56.26 0.74
C VAL A 986 28.41 55.81 0.08
N GLY A 987 27.40 56.68 0.02
CA GLY A 987 26.09 56.38 -0.57
C GLY A 987 24.96 57.18 0.06
N VAL A 988 23.74 57.04 -0.49
CA VAL A 988 22.54 57.73 0.02
C VAL A 988 21.64 56.72 0.74
N PRO A 989 21.35 56.87 2.05
CA PRO A 989 20.47 55.96 2.77
C PRO A 989 19.11 55.81 2.07
N THR A 990 18.54 54.60 2.10
CA THR A 990 17.27 54.28 1.40
C THR A 990 16.15 55.26 1.70
N VAL A 991 15.98 55.63 2.97
CA VAL A 991 14.92 56.57 3.38
C VAL A 991 15.14 57.96 2.79
N GLU A 992 16.39 58.41 2.68
CA GLU A 992 16.73 59.73 2.14
C GLU A 992 16.53 59.80 0.63
N VAL A 993 16.68 58.68 -0.09
CA VAL A 993 16.33 58.59 -1.52
C VAL A 993 14.84 58.91 -1.72
N PHE A 994 13.95 58.25 -0.98
CA PHE A 994 12.51 58.47 -1.07
C PHE A 994 12.08 59.86 -0.56
N ARG A 995 12.72 60.36 0.51
CA ARG A 995 12.48 61.72 1.01
C ARG A 995 12.86 62.79 -0.01
N GLU A 996 13.99 62.65 -0.71
CA GLU A 996 14.39 63.64 -1.72
C GLU A 996 13.48 63.60 -2.95
N MET A 997 13.08 62.40 -3.40
CA MET A 997 12.08 62.27 -4.49
C MET A 997 10.76 62.96 -4.12
N ALA A 998 10.23 62.70 -2.91
CA ALA A 998 8.99 63.32 -2.45
C ALA A 998 9.07 64.85 -2.38
N LYS A 999 10.21 65.35 -1.90
CA LYS A 999 10.50 66.77 -1.79
C LYS A 999 10.62 67.44 -3.16
N SER A 1000 11.24 66.79 -4.15
CA SER A 1000 11.28 67.29 -5.53
C SER A 1000 9.89 67.36 -6.14
N ILE A 1001 9.08 66.30 -5.98
CA ILE A 1001 7.69 66.27 -6.47
C ILE A 1001 6.87 67.42 -5.86
N ALA A 1002 6.91 67.58 -4.53
CA ALA A 1002 6.20 68.66 -3.84
C ALA A 1002 6.64 70.05 -4.31
N LYS A 1003 7.94 70.26 -4.55
CA LYS A 1003 8.47 71.53 -5.04
C LYS A 1003 8.01 71.85 -6.47
N SER A 1004 7.99 70.86 -7.36
CA SER A 1004 7.54 71.05 -8.73
C SER A 1004 6.02 71.25 -8.79
N MET A 1005 5.24 70.62 -7.92
CA MET A 1005 3.79 70.85 -7.85
C MET A 1005 3.42 72.25 -7.37
N GLN A 1006 4.25 72.90 -6.55
CA GLN A 1006 4.05 74.30 -6.13
C GLN A 1006 4.10 75.31 -7.30
N THR A 1007 4.62 74.92 -8.48
CA THR A 1007 4.63 75.80 -9.65
C THR A 1007 3.29 75.84 -10.39
N LEU A 1008 2.34 74.96 -10.04
CA LEU A 1008 0.99 74.89 -10.62
C LEU A 1008 0.00 75.91 -10.04
N ASP A 1009 0.45 76.78 -9.12
CA ASP A 1009 -0.34 77.79 -8.41
C ASP A 1009 -1.59 77.25 -7.69
N ASP A 1010 -1.55 75.97 -7.28
CA ASP A 1010 -2.60 75.24 -6.56
C ASP A 1010 -2.11 74.74 -5.19
N LYS A 1011 -3.03 74.33 -4.32
CA LYS A 1011 -2.74 73.75 -3.02
C LYS A 1011 -1.96 72.43 -3.18
N THR A 1012 -0.73 72.39 -2.67
CA THR A 1012 0.15 71.22 -2.83
C THR A 1012 0.03 70.28 -1.64
N PRO A 1013 -0.38 69.01 -1.83
CA PRO A 1013 -0.33 68.01 -0.78
C PRO A 1013 1.13 67.66 -0.44
N LEU A 1014 1.41 67.41 0.84
CA LEU A 1014 2.73 66.99 1.35
C LEU A 1014 2.64 65.58 1.96
N PRO A 1015 3.77 64.85 2.06
CA PRO A 1015 3.77 63.46 2.52
C PRO A 1015 3.26 63.22 3.95
N ASP A 1016 3.31 64.23 4.82
CA ASP A 1016 2.77 64.13 6.19
C ASP A 1016 1.24 64.39 6.26
N GLY A 1017 0.59 64.49 5.10
CA GLY A 1017 -0.85 64.76 4.96
C GLY A 1017 -1.21 66.24 5.05
N THR A 1018 -0.24 67.14 5.30
CA THR A 1018 -0.50 68.57 5.30
C THR A 1018 -0.60 69.12 3.87
N VAL A 1019 -1.28 70.25 3.69
CA VAL A 1019 -1.45 70.88 2.37
C VAL A 1019 -0.88 72.30 2.41
N LEU A 1020 0.06 72.56 1.51
CA LEU A 1020 0.77 73.83 1.43
C LEU A 1020 0.06 74.77 0.44
N PRO A 1021 -0.33 76.00 0.85
CA PRO A 1021 -0.96 76.95 -0.07
C PRO A 1021 0.01 77.46 -1.15
N PRO A 1022 -0.51 77.98 -2.29
CA PRO A 1022 0.31 78.45 -3.41
C PRO A 1022 1.33 79.51 -2.99
N GLY A 1023 2.57 79.41 -3.50
CA GLY A 1023 3.61 80.43 -3.33
C GLY A 1023 4.42 80.38 -2.03
N LYS A 1024 4.06 79.53 -1.05
CA LYS A 1024 4.86 79.32 0.18
C LYS A 1024 5.85 78.18 -0.03
N LYS A 1025 7.16 78.39 0.19
CA LYS A 1025 8.19 77.34 0.00
C LYS A 1025 8.79 76.76 1.30
N LEU A 1026 8.57 77.41 2.45
CA LEU A 1026 9.06 76.91 3.75
C LEU A 1026 8.15 75.81 4.29
N GLY A 1027 8.72 74.65 4.64
CA GLY A 1027 8.04 73.55 5.34
C GLY A 1027 8.14 72.19 4.65
N ILE A 1028 8.34 72.16 3.32
CA ILE A 1028 8.32 70.92 2.50
C ILE A 1028 9.32 69.88 3.01
N ALA A 1029 10.59 70.26 3.23
CA ALA A 1029 11.61 69.30 3.67
C ALA A 1029 11.31 68.71 5.07
N LYS A 1030 10.64 69.47 5.95
CA LYS A 1030 10.23 68.99 7.27
C LYS A 1030 9.05 68.02 7.14
N ALA A 1031 8.08 68.34 6.30
CA ALA A 1031 6.95 67.47 6.01
C ALA A 1031 7.38 66.14 5.38
N CYS A 1032 8.31 66.14 4.43
CA CYS A 1032 8.84 64.91 3.85
C CYS A 1032 9.56 64.02 4.87
N ARG A 1033 10.33 64.61 5.80
CA ARG A 1033 10.99 63.84 6.87
C ARG A 1033 10.00 63.25 7.88
N ASN A 1034 8.91 63.95 8.16
CA ASN A 1034 7.87 63.49 9.07
C ASN A 1034 6.96 62.43 8.44
N GLY A 1035 6.64 62.60 7.15
CA GLY A 1035 5.70 61.74 6.42
C GLY A 1035 6.31 60.47 5.86
N ILE A 1036 7.64 60.42 5.65
CA ILE A 1036 8.34 59.23 5.15
C ILE A 1036 9.26 58.70 6.25
N GLY A 1037 8.85 57.59 6.87
CA GLY A 1037 9.54 56.94 7.98
C GLY A 1037 10.69 56.03 7.53
N GLU A 1038 11.58 55.68 8.46
CA GLU A 1038 12.76 54.83 8.16
C GLU A 1038 12.41 53.35 8.00
N THR A 1039 11.34 52.89 8.65
CA THR A 1039 10.94 51.47 8.67
C THR A 1039 10.12 51.05 7.44
N SER A 1040 9.37 51.97 6.84
CA SER A 1040 8.43 51.71 5.73
C SER A 1040 8.55 52.74 4.61
N SER A 1041 9.75 53.26 4.39
CA SER A 1041 10.01 54.44 3.54
C SER A 1041 9.41 54.37 2.14
N PHE A 1042 9.36 53.19 1.52
CA PHE A 1042 8.75 53.03 0.20
C PHE A 1042 7.21 53.02 0.24
N SER A 1043 6.60 52.37 1.22
CA SER A 1043 5.13 52.38 1.35
C SER A 1043 4.64 53.80 1.58
N ASP A 1044 5.28 54.52 2.51
CA ASP A 1044 4.93 55.90 2.83
C ASP A 1044 5.11 56.82 1.61
N PHE A 1045 6.17 56.60 0.83
CA PHE A 1045 6.41 57.34 -0.42
C PHE A 1045 5.40 57.00 -1.52
N ARG A 1046 5.06 55.72 -1.69
CA ARG A 1046 4.05 55.28 -2.67
C ARG A 1046 2.70 55.91 -2.37
N ASP A 1047 2.27 55.86 -1.11
CA ASP A 1047 0.99 56.45 -0.69
C ASP A 1047 0.98 57.97 -0.96
N TYR A 1048 2.12 58.65 -0.78
CA TYR A 1048 2.25 60.06 -1.20
C TYR A 1048 2.19 60.25 -2.73
N VAL A 1049 2.83 59.37 -3.52
CA VAL A 1049 2.78 59.43 -4.99
C VAL A 1049 1.36 59.27 -5.51
N GLU A 1050 0.53 58.42 -4.90
CA GLU A 1050 -0.89 58.30 -5.25
C GLU A 1050 -1.63 59.63 -5.06
N VAL A 1051 -1.46 60.26 -3.89
CA VAL A 1051 -2.06 61.57 -3.59
C VAL A 1051 -1.55 62.66 -4.54
N ALA A 1052 -0.27 62.62 -4.90
CA ALA A 1052 0.31 63.55 -5.87
C ALA A 1052 -0.27 63.36 -7.28
N LEU A 1053 -0.40 62.12 -7.74
CA LEU A 1053 -0.99 61.79 -9.04
C LEU A 1053 -2.47 62.17 -9.13
N GLU A 1054 -3.25 61.95 -8.07
CA GLU A 1054 -4.63 62.41 -7.99
C GLU A 1054 -4.74 63.94 -8.12
N SER A 1055 -3.82 64.67 -7.49
CA SER A 1055 -3.78 66.12 -7.59
C SER A 1055 -3.37 66.60 -8.99
N LEU A 1056 -2.43 65.92 -9.64
CA LEU A 1056 -1.97 66.24 -11.00
C LEU A 1056 -3.00 65.90 -12.08
N ALA A 1057 -3.79 64.83 -11.87
CA ALA A 1057 -4.86 64.45 -12.77
C ALA A 1057 -5.92 65.55 -12.93
N LYS A 1058 -6.13 66.41 -11.92
CA LYS A 1058 -7.02 67.59 -12.01
C LYS A 1058 -6.57 68.61 -13.05
N HIS A 1059 -5.28 68.66 -13.34
CA HIS A 1059 -4.66 69.51 -14.36
C HIS A 1059 -4.38 68.75 -15.67
N ASP A 1060 -4.89 67.52 -15.77
CA ASP A 1060 -4.59 66.55 -16.84
C ASP A 1060 -3.09 66.29 -17.05
N LEU A 1061 -2.33 66.26 -15.95
CA LEU A 1061 -0.91 65.93 -15.97
C LEU A 1061 -0.64 64.57 -15.34
N GLY A 1062 0.26 63.80 -15.96
CA GLY A 1062 0.99 62.70 -15.31
C GLY A 1062 2.26 63.20 -14.63
N LEU A 1063 2.92 62.35 -13.86
CA LEU A 1063 4.18 62.66 -13.18
C LEU A 1063 5.36 62.02 -13.92
N LEU A 1064 6.28 62.86 -14.42
CA LEU A 1064 7.52 62.42 -15.05
C LEU A 1064 8.70 62.67 -14.10
N LEU A 1065 9.14 61.64 -13.39
CA LEU A 1065 10.22 61.75 -12.41
C LEU A 1065 11.59 61.55 -13.07
N MET A 1066 12.38 62.61 -13.14
CA MET A 1066 13.70 62.60 -13.76
C MET A 1066 14.78 62.52 -12.67
N LEU A 1067 15.36 61.32 -12.51
CA LEU A 1067 16.40 61.03 -11.53
C LEU A 1067 17.79 61.22 -12.14
N ASP A 1068 18.50 62.24 -11.65
CA ASP A 1068 19.86 62.54 -12.08
C ASP A 1068 20.90 61.87 -11.16
N GLU A 1069 21.97 61.37 -11.77
CA GLU A 1069 23.04 60.60 -11.13
C GLU A 1069 22.56 59.31 -10.43
N PHE A 1070 21.75 58.55 -11.13
CA PHE A 1070 21.21 57.29 -10.63
C PHE A 1070 22.31 56.25 -10.28
N ASP A 1071 23.49 56.34 -10.90
CA ASP A 1071 24.70 55.56 -10.53
C ASP A 1071 25.04 55.65 -9.02
N LYS A 1072 24.69 56.74 -8.32
CA LYS A 1072 24.95 56.87 -6.87
C LYS A 1072 24.14 55.90 -6.02
N LEU A 1073 23.01 55.41 -6.52
CA LEU A 1073 22.29 54.33 -5.85
C LEU A 1073 23.08 53.03 -5.95
N GLN A 1074 23.76 52.78 -7.07
CA GLN A 1074 24.64 51.62 -7.20
C GLN A 1074 25.80 51.69 -6.22
N GLU A 1075 26.48 52.85 -6.11
CA GLU A 1075 27.56 53.05 -5.14
C GLU A 1075 27.08 52.83 -3.68
N GLY A 1076 25.85 53.24 -3.37
CA GLY A 1076 25.24 53.01 -2.06
C GLY A 1076 24.77 51.58 -1.81
N ILE A 1077 24.32 50.87 -2.85
CA ILE A 1077 23.96 49.44 -2.77
C ILE A 1077 25.21 48.60 -2.57
N ASP A 1078 26.25 48.86 -3.35
CA ASP A 1078 27.52 48.16 -3.27
C ASP A 1078 28.20 48.38 -1.90
N SER A 1079 28.01 49.55 -1.29
CA SER A 1079 28.51 49.86 0.06
C SER A 1079 27.57 49.43 1.20
N GLY A 1080 26.38 48.89 0.88
CA GLY A 1080 25.38 48.43 1.85
C GLY A 1080 24.59 49.54 2.56
N VAL A 1081 24.75 50.80 2.15
CA VAL A 1081 24.05 51.98 2.71
C VAL A 1081 22.65 52.14 2.11
N THR A 1082 22.49 51.78 0.84
CA THR A 1082 21.22 51.81 0.11
C THR A 1082 20.73 50.39 -0.10
N SER A 1083 19.49 50.11 0.27
CA SER A 1083 18.84 48.84 -0.04
C SER A 1083 18.82 48.57 -1.56
N PRO A 1084 19.20 47.35 -2.00
CA PRO A 1084 19.09 46.94 -3.40
C PRO A 1084 17.65 46.89 -3.90
N GLN A 1085 16.66 47.01 -3.02
CA GLN A 1085 15.24 47.02 -3.39
C GLN A 1085 14.79 48.38 -3.96
N VAL A 1086 15.59 49.44 -3.85
CA VAL A 1086 15.19 50.80 -4.29
C VAL A 1086 14.91 50.89 -5.79
N PRO A 1087 15.75 50.35 -6.71
CA PRO A 1087 15.44 50.33 -8.14
C PRO A 1087 14.15 49.57 -8.47
N GLU A 1088 13.94 48.40 -7.85
CA GLU A 1088 12.72 47.60 -8.02
C GLU A 1088 11.46 48.32 -7.53
N ASN A 1089 11.60 49.08 -6.44
CA ASN A 1089 10.52 49.92 -5.93
C ASN A 1089 10.15 51.06 -6.91
N ILE A 1090 11.14 51.70 -7.54
CA ILE A 1090 10.88 52.71 -8.59
C ILE A 1090 10.23 52.07 -9.81
N ARG A 1091 10.72 50.88 -10.22
CA ARG A 1091 10.13 50.09 -11.31
C ARG A 1091 8.67 49.74 -11.02
N PHE A 1092 8.36 49.33 -9.80
CA PHE A 1092 6.99 49.06 -9.34
C PHE A 1092 6.10 50.29 -9.54
N LEU A 1093 6.54 51.50 -9.18
CA LEU A 1093 5.73 52.72 -9.36
C LEU A 1093 5.41 52.98 -10.84
N VAL A 1094 6.38 52.83 -11.73
CA VAL A 1094 6.20 53.04 -13.18
C VAL A 1094 5.26 52.00 -13.79
N GLN A 1095 5.37 50.74 -13.37
CA GLN A 1095 4.50 49.66 -13.87
C GLN A 1095 3.07 49.73 -13.31
N THR A 1096 2.93 50.22 -12.08
CA THR A 1096 1.64 50.25 -11.37
C THR A 1096 0.80 51.45 -11.78
N TYR A 1097 1.40 52.63 -11.91
CA TYR A 1097 0.66 53.85 -12.19
C TYR A 1097 0.85 54.29 -13.65
N THR A 1098 -0.20 54.18 -14.45
CA THR A 1098 -0.20 54.50 -15.89
C THR A 1098 0.10 55.98 -16.20
N ARG A 1099 -0.04 56.88 -15.22
CA ARG A 1099 0.32 58.31 -15.31
C ARG A 1099 1.62 58.64 -14.54
N PHE A 1100 2.48 57.64 -14.30
CA PHE A 1100 3.80 57.82 -13.69
C PHE A 1100 4.89 57.30 -14.62
N CYS A 1101 5.82 58.16 -15.00
CA CYS A 1101 6.92 57.83 -15.89
C CYS A 1101 8.23 58.31 -15.26
N ALA A 1102 9.37 57.73 -15.65
CA ALA A 1102 10.67 58.11 -15.10
C ALA A 1102 11.74 58.26 -16.19
N ILE A 1103 12.64 59.24 -16.00
CA ILE A 1103 13.88 59.33 -16.78
C ILE A 1103 15.05 59.12 -15.84
N LEU A 1104 15.91 58.15 -16.12
CA LEU A 1104 17.07 57.83 -15.30
C LEU A 1104 18.35 58.23 -16.02
N THR A 1105 19.31 58.83 -15.32
CA THR A 1105 20.61 59.20 -15.92
C THR A 1105 21.79 58.56 -15.20
N GLY A 1106 22.82 58.21 -15.96
CA GLY A 1106 24.13 57.87 -15.42
C GLY A 1106 25.10 57.36 -16.48
N SER A 1107 26.08 56.56 -16.07
CA SER A 1107 27.15 56.06 -16.93
C SER A 1107 26.76 54.76 -17.62
N ARG A 1108 27.59 54.27 -18.55
CA ARG A 1108 27.37 52.98 -19.24
C ARG A 1108 27.30 51.76 -18.29
N ARG A 1109 27.64 51.91 -17.01
CA ARG A 1109 27.52 50.85 -15.98
C ARG A 1109 26.08 50.58 -15.56
N LEU A 1110 25.19 51.54 -15.78
CA LEU A 1110 23.79 51.52 -15.37
C LEU A 1110 22.97 50.48 -16.13
N LYS A 1111 23.38 50.06 -17.34
CA LYS A 1111 22.70 49.01 -18.15
C LYS A 1111 22.54 47.66 -17.45
N ARG A 1112 23.28 47.40 -16.35
CA ARG A 1112 23.18 46.17 -15.55
C ARG A 1112 22.16 46.26 -14.39
N LEU A 1113 21.79 47.48 -13.99
CA LEU A 1113 20.74 47.78 -13.00
C LEU A 1113 19.41 47.97 -13.73
#